data_AF-A0A7N9CZ99-F1
#
_entry.id   AF-A0A7N9CZ99-F1
#
_cell.length_a   1.000
_cell.length_b   1.000
_cell.length_c   1.000
_cell.angle_alpha   90.00
_cell.angle_beta   90.00
_cell.angle_gamma   90.00
#
_symmetry.space_group_name_H-M   'P 1'
#
loop_
_entity.id
_entity.type
_entity.pdbx_description
1 polymer ?
#
loop_
_entity_poly.entity_id
_entity_poly.type
_entity_poly.pdbx_seq_one_letter_code
_entity_poly.pdbx_strand_id
1 'polypeptide(L)'
;MRKQGVSSKPLQSSRPSQPKRRRGASPGRKLQAPWFSSRTTLGIAVFVAILHWLHLVTLFENDRHFSHLSSLEREMSFRTEMGLYYSYFKTIIEAPSFLEGLWMIMNDRLTEYPLVINTVKRFHLYPEVVIASWYRTFMGIMNLFGLETKTCWNVTRIEPLNEVQSCEGLGDPACFYVGVIFILNGLMMGLFFMYGAYLSGTQLGGLITVLCFFFNHGEATRVMWTPPLRESFSYPFLVLQMYILTLILRTSSNDRRPFIALCLSNVAFMLPWQFAQFILFTQIASLFPMYVVGYIKPSKFRKIIYVNMISVILSFILMFGNLMCLSSYYSSSLLMTWAIILKRNKIKKLGVSELNFWLIQGSAWWCGTIILKFLTSKILGVSDHIHLSDLIAARILRYTDFDTLIYTCAPEFDFMEKATPLRYTKTLLLPVVMVITCLIFKKTIRDISCVLATNTYLRKKLLEHGELAFHTLQLLAFTALAILIMRLKLFLTPHMCVMASLICSRRLFGWLFRRVRFENVIFGILTVMSIQGYANLHNQWSIIGEFNNLPQEELLQWIKYNTTPGAVFAGAMPTMASVKLSTLHPIVNHPLYEDADLRARTKIVYSTYSRKSAKEVRDKLLELHVNYCVLEEAWCVVRTKPGCSMLEIWDVEDPSNAANPPLCSVLLKDARPYFTTVFQNSVYRVLKVN
;
A
#
# COMPACT_ATOMS: atom_id res chain seq x y z
N MET A 1 57.88 -78.16 -18.34
CA MET A 1 58.04 -78.07 -16.87
C MET A 1 56.66 -78.19 -16.22
N ARG A 2 56.50 -79.23 -15.37
CA ARG A 2 55.56 -79.50 -14.24
C ARG A 2 54.15 -78.85 -14.24
N LYS A 3 53.04 -79.52 -13.92
CA LYS A 3 52.72 -80.88 -13.44
C LYS A 3 51.17 -81.05 -13.49
N GLN A 4 50.70 -82.25 -13.83
CA GLN A 4 49.59 -83.07 -13.25
C GLN A 4 48.67 -82.39 -12.19
N GLY A 5 47.35 -82.62 -12.06
CA GLY A 5 46.46 -83.66 -12.58
C GLY A 5 45.18 -83.80 -11.71
N VAL A 6 44.10 -84.31 -12.34
CA VAL A 6 43.13 -85.32 -11.84
C VAL A 6 41.92 -84.95 -10.92
N SER A 7 40.75 -85.51 -11.33
CA SER A 7 39.50 -85.88 -10.60
C SER A 7 38.60 -84.78 -10.01
N SER A 8 37.26 -84.89 -9.90
CA SER A 8 36.23 -85.90 -10.22
C SER A 8 34.82 -85.28 -9.99
N LYS A 9 33.79 -85.83 -10.67
CA LYS A 9 32.29 -85.69 -10.64
C LYS A 9 31.62 -85.39 -9.25
N PRO A 10 30.29 -85.09 -9.07
CA PRO A 10 29.11 -85.47 -9.89
C PRO A 10 27.85 -84.51 -9.95
N LEU A 11 26.81 -85.00 -10.65
CA LEU A 11 25.42 -84.52 -10.82
C LEU A 11 24.65 -84.10 -9.54
N GLN A 12 23.70 -83.17 -9.68
CA GLN A 12 22.40 -83.28 -8.99
C GLN A 12 21.23 -82.53 -9.69
N SER A 13 20.04 -83.11 -9.52
CA SER A 13 18.81 -82.98 -10.31
C SER A 13 17.77 -81.98 -9.75
N SER A 14 17.07 -81.31 -10.68
CA SER A 14 15.62 -80.95 -10.72
C SER A 14 14.82 -80.55 -9.46
N ARG A 15 14.13 -79.39 -9.51
CA ARG A 15 12.72 -79.12 -9.11
C ARG A 15 12.36 -77.60 -9.24
N PRO A 16 11.08 -77.15 -9.18
CA PRO A 16 10.16 -77.02 -10.32
C PRO A 16 9.69 -75.56 -10.57
N SER A 17 9.01 -75.36 -11.70
CA SER A 17 8.34 -74.14 -12.15
C SER A 17 7.22 -73.65 -11.21
N GLN A 18 7.17 -72.34 -10.95
CA GLN A 18 6.01 -71.61 -10.40
C GLN A 18 5.87 -70.20 -11.03
N PRO A 19 4.68 -69.58 -10.98
CA PRO A 19 4.04 -68.94 -12.14
C PRO A 19 4.34 -67.45 -12.33
N LYS A 20 4.21 -66.99 -13.58
CA LYS A 20 4.32 -65.58 -14.00
C LYS A 20 3.33 -64.68 -13.26
N ARG A 21 3.83 -63.91 -12.30
CA ARG A 21 3.12 -62.76 -11.69
C ARG A 21 2.97 -61.65 -12.73
N ARG A 22 1.72 -61.34 -13.12
CA ARG A 22 1.35 -60.15 -13.88
C ARG A 22 1.92 -58.91 -13.17
N ARG A 23 2.80 -58.16 -13.84
CA ARG A 23 3.34 -56.88 -13.34
C ARG A 23 2.18 -55.89 -13.21
N GLY A 24 1.85 -55.54 -11.98
CA GLY A 24 0.93 -54.46 -11.66
C GLY A 24 1.45 -53.13 -12.18
N ALA A 25 0.55 -52.36 -12.78
CA ALA A 25 0.75 -50.95 -13.07
C ALA A 25 1.00 -50.18 -11.76
N SER A 26 2.13 -49.50 -11.69
CA SER A 26 2.48 -48.59 -10.60
C SER A 26 1.72 -47.26 -10.76
N PRO A 27 0.91 -46.82 -9.77
CA PRO A 27 0.33 -45.49 -9.78
C PRO A 27 1.25 -44.52 -9.04
N GLY A 28 1.74 -43.49 -9.72
CA GLY A 28 2.41 -42.37 -9.03
C GLY A 28 3.49 -41.64 -9.80
N ARG A 29 3.28 -41.30 -11.09
CA ARG A 29 4.06 -40.21 -11.70
C ARG A 29 3.72 -38.91 -10.95
N LYS A 30 4.62 -38.47 -10.08
CA LYS A 30 4.66 -37.10 -9.57
C LYS A 30 4.63 -36.17 -10.78
N LEU A 31 3.55 -35.41 -10.93
CA LEU A 31 3.41 -34.38 -11.95
C LEU A 31 4.36 -33.22 -11.58
N GLN A 32 5.66 -33.38 -11.87
CA GLN A 32 6.59 -32.26 -11.88
C GLN A 32 6.11 -31.30 -12.97
N ALA A 33 5.73 -30.09 -12.58
CA ALA A 33 5.45 -29.01 -13.51
C ALA A 33 6.69 -28.77 -14.38
N PRO A 34 6.55 -28.47 -15.69
CA PRO A 34 7.70 -28.18 -16.53
C PRO A 34 8.43 -26.97 -15.95
N TRP A 35 9.65 -27.17 -15.46
CA TRP A 35 10.53 -26.07 -15.11
C TRP A 35 10.94 -25.38 -16.41
N PHE A 36 10.33 -24.25 -16.72
CA PHE A 36 10.77 -23.35 -17.79
C PHE A 36 12.26 -22.99 -17.60
N SER A 37 12.96 -22.66 -18.69
CA SER A 37 14.31 -22.10 -18.58
C SER A 37 14.24 -20.82 -17.74
N SER A 38 14.70 -20.91 -16.49
CA SER A 38 14.66 -19.82 -15.49
C SER A 38 15.18 -18.48 -16.06
N ARG A 39 16.14 -18.56 -16.98
CA ARG A 39 16.74 -17.41 -17.68
C ARG A 39 15.74 -16.66 -18.57
N THR A 40 14.88 -17.37 -19.30
CA THR A 40 13.89 -16.74 -20.19
C THR A 40 12.81 -16.00 -19.41
N THR A 41 12.30 -16.60 -18.35
CA THR A 41 11.30 -15.97 -17.48
C THR A 41 11.87 -14.74 -16.78
N LEU A 42 13.12 -14.82 -16.31
CA LEU A 42 13.81 -13.67 -15.72
C LEU A 42 14.04 -12.55 -16.75
N GLY A 43 14.44 -12.88 -17.98
CA GLY A 43 14.62 -11.90 -19.05
C GLY A 43 13.33 -11.13 -19.38
N ILE A 44 12.20 -11.85 -19.48
CA ILE A 44 10.89 -11.21 -19.70
C ILE A 44 10.50 -10.35 -18.50
N ALA A 45 10.74 -10.81 -17.27
CA ALA A 45 10.45 -10.04 -16.07
C ALA A 45 11.22 -8.71 -16.03
N VAL A 46 12.51 -8.72 -16.40
CA VAL A 46 13.34 -7.50 -16.48
C VAL A 46 12.85 -6.58 -17.59
N PHE A 47 12.53 -7.12 -18.77
CA PHE A 47 11.99 -6.33 -19.87
C PHE A 47 10.68 -5.62 -19.48
N VAL A 48 9.75 -6.34 -18.87
CA VAL A 48 8.48 -5.80 -18.38
C VAL A 48 8.70 -4.75 -17.28
N ALA A 49 9.69 -4.95 -16.41
CA ALA A 49 10.03 -3.98 -15.38
C ALA A 49 10.53 -2.65 -15.97
N ILE A 50 11.40 -2.71 -16.98
CA ILE A 50 11.89 -1.53 -17.71
C ILE A 50 10.74 -0.85 -18.46
N LEU A 51 9.88 -1.62 -19.13
CA LEU A 51 8.72 -1.07 -19.85
C LEU A 51 7.78 -0.31 -18.92
N HIS A 52 7.48 -0.86 -17.74
CA HIS A 52 6.64 -0.18 -16.76
C HIS A 52 7.30 1.07 -16.17
N TRP A 53 8.62 1.02 -15.91
CA TRP A 53 9.37 2.20 -15.49
C TRP A 53 9.29 3.34 -16.52
N LEU A 54 9.57 3.04 -17.79
CA LEU A 54 9.46 4.02 -18.88
C LEU A 54 8.03 4.55 -19.01
N HIS A 55 7.03 3.67 -18.92
CA HIS A 55 5.63 4.06 -18.96
C HIS A 55 5.26 5.07 -17.85
N LEU A 56 5.71 4.83 -16.62
CA LEU A 56 5.47 5.76 -15.51
C LEU A 56 6.15 7.11 -15.72
N VAL A 57 7.40 7.12 -16.19
CA VAL A 57 8.14 8.35 -16.50
C VAL A 57 7.41 9.16 -17.56
N THR A 58 7.00 8.51 -18.66
CA THR A 58 6.26 9.19 -19.74
C THR A 58 4.92 9.74 -19.25
N LEU A 59 4.15 8.99 -18.47
CA LEU A 59 2.87 9.47 -17.94
C LEU A 59 3.04 10.64 -16.97
N PHE A 60 4.08 10.61 -16.14
CA PHE A 60 4.36 11.70 -15.23
C PHE A 60 4.80 12.97 -15.96
N GLU A 61 5.66 12.82 -16.96
CA GLU A 61 6.11 13.95 -17.78
C GLU A 61 4.97 14.55 -18.60
N ASN A 62 4.13 13.71 -19.19
CA ASN A 62 2.95 14.13 -19.96
C ASN A 62 1.92 14.87 -19.10
N ASP A 63 1.73 14.50 -17.83
CA ASP A 63 0.73 15.11 -16.95
C ASP A 63 1.17 16.47 -16.38
N ARG A 64 2.46 16.64 -16.08
CA ARG A 64 2.97 17.80 -15.32
C ARG A 64 3.96 18.67 -16.08
N HIS A 65 4.55 18.17 -17.16
CA HIS A 65 5.72 18.75 -17.81
C HIS A 65 6.89 18.99 -16.84
N PHE A 66 7.16 17.97 -16.01
CA PHE A 66 7.98 18.09 -14.81
C PHE A 66 9.43 18.52 -15.09
N SER A 67 10.00 18.09 -16.22
CA SER A 67 11.34 18.48 -16.65
C SER A 67 11.48 19.99 -16.89
N HIS A 68 10.42 20.65 -17.37
CA HIS A 68 10.42 22.09 -17.66
C HIS A 68 10.20 22.98 -16.43
N LEU A 69 9.65 22.42 -15.35
CA LEU A 69 9.36 23.17 -14.12
C LEU A 69 10.65 23.64 -13.42
N SER A 70 10.61 24.84 -12.86
CA SER A 70 11.64 25.33 -11.95
C SER A 70 11.70 24.54 -10.65
N SER A 71 12.79 24.71 -9.87
CA SER A 71 12.92 24.05 -8.56
C SER A 71 11.75 24.34 -7.61
N LEU A 72 11.26 25.59 -7.57
CA LEU A 72 10.11 25.96 -6.73
C LEU A 72 8.81 25.33 -7.23
N GLU A 73 8.57 25.34 -8.54
CA GLU A 73 7.38 24.71 -9.14
C GLU A 73 7.34 23.20 -8.91
N ARG A 74 8.49 22.51 -9.01
CA ARG A 74 8.58 21.09 -8.68
C ARG A 74 8.21 20.82 -7.22
N GLU A 75 8.70 21.65 -6.30
CA GLU A 75 8.34 21.57 -4.88
C GLU A 75 6.83 21.80 -4.66
N MET A 76 6.25 22.81 -5.30
CA MET A 76 4.81 23.07 -5.25
C MET A 76 3.96 21.95 -5.85
N SER A 77 4.50 21.23 -6.84
CA SER A 77 3.84 20.08 -7.45
C SER A 77 3.68 18.91 -6.45
N PHE A 78 4.51 18.86 -5.40
CA PHE A 78 4.38 17.92 -4.30
C PHE A 78 3.38 18.45 -3.27
N ARG A 79 2.09 18.17 -3.51
CA ARG A 79 0.99 18.60 -2.63
C ARG A 79 0.87 17.71 -1.39
N THR A 80 0.29 18.25 -0.32
CA THR A 80 -0.12 17.51 0.89
C THR A 80 1.01 16.67 1.51
N GLU A 81 0.79 15.36 1.69
CA GLU A 81 1.74 14.41 2.29
C GLU A 81 3.03 14.32 1.46
N MET A 82 2.93 14.46 0.13
CA MET A 82 4.08 14.35 -0.77
C MET A 82 5.12 15.43 -0.49
N GLY A 83 4.67 16.68 -0.35
CA GLY A 83 5.56 17.80 -0.05
C GLY A 83 6.19 17.68 1.32
N LEU A 84 5.43 17.16 2.30
CA LEU A 84 5.94 16.93 3.64
C LEU A 84 7.05 15.84 3.64
N TYR A 85 6.85 14.71 2.97
CA TYR A 85 7.88 13.66 2.87
C TYR A 85 9.13 14.14 2.13
N TYR A 86 8.94 14.82 0.99
CA TYR A 86 10.06 15.39 0.23
C TYR A 86 10.83 16.42 1.05
N SER A 87 10.17 17.19 1.94
CA SER A 87 10.86 18.16 2.80
C SER A 87 11.91 17.53 3.70
N TYR A 88 11.65 16.32 4.24
CA TYR A 88 12.63 15.63 5.08
C TYR A 88 13.79 15.06 4.27
N PHE A 89 13.51 14.53 3.08
CA PHE A 89 14.57 14.13 2.14
C PHE A 89 15.47 15.33 1.82
N LYS A 90 14.87 16.48 1.49
CA LYS A 90 15.57 17.75 1.22
C LYS A 90 16.45 18.19 2.40
N THR A 91 15.92 18.17 3.63
CA THR A 91 16.70 18.50 4.84
C THR A 91 17.96 17.62 4.98
N ILE A 92 17.88 16.31 4.73
CA ILE A 92 19.04 15.41 4.88
C ILE A 92 20.12 15.69 3.81
N ILE A 93 19.71 15.99 2.58
CA ILE A 93 20.67 16.19 1.47
C ILE A 93 21.32 17.58 1.51
N GLU A 94 20.61 18.59 2.01
CA GLU A 94 21.12 19.97 2.16
C GLU A 94 21.98 20.13 3.42
N ALA A 95 21.83 19.25 4.42
CA ALA A 95 22.64 19.28 5.63
C ALA A 95 24.14 19.03 5.34
N PRO A 96 25.06 19.64 6.12
CA PRO A 96 26.51 19.48 5.92
C PRO A 96 26.95 18.02 5.93
N SER A 97 26.40 17.20 6.83
CA SER A 97 26.65 15.76 6.90
C SER A 97 25.35 14.94 6.95
N PHE A 98 25.40 13.67 6.54
CA PHE A 98 24.24 12.78 6.59
C PHE A 98 23.74 12.58 8.03
N LEU A 99 24.67 12.42 8.99
CA LEU A 99 24.34 12.23 10.40
C LEU A 99 23.70 13.47 11.01
N GLU A 100 24.17 14.66 10.63
CA GLU A 100 23.56 15.92 11.05
C GLU A 100 22.16 16.09 10.45
N GLY A 101 22.00 15.81 9.16
CA GLY A 101 20.67 15.80 8.53
C GLY A 101 19.70 14.82 9.19
N LEU A 102 20.18 13.62 9.54
CA LEU A 102 19.40 12.63 10.30
C LEU A 102 19.05 13.15 11.71
N TRP A 103 20.00 13.81 12.39
CA TRP A 103 19.76 14.41 13.71
C TRP A 103 18.74 15.55 13.64
N MET A 104 18.78 16.39 12.60
CA MET A 104 17.82 17.48 12.39
C MET A 104 16.39 16.95 12.26
N ILE A 105 16.16 15.89 11.48
CA ILE A 105 14.81 15.32 11.33
C ILE A 105 14.38 14.52 12.57
N MET A 106 15.32 13.91 13.31
CA MET A 106 15.03 13.22 14.56
C MET A 106 14.71 14.20 15.72
N ASN A 107 15.11 15.46 15.60
CA ASN A 107 14.85 16.54 16.56
C ASN A 107 14.17 17.72 15.85
N ASP A 108 13.13 17.43 15.08
CA ASP A 108 12.46 18.42 14.26
C ASP A 108 11.62 19.37 15.13
N ARG A 109 11.85 20.67 14.95
CA ARG A 109 11.11 21.75 15.64
C ARG A 109 10.12 22.48 14.73
N LEU A 110 10.09 22.13 13.45
CA LEU A 110 9.37 22.89 12.43
C LEU A 110 7.98 22.32 12.11
N THR A 111 7.79 21.00 12.19
CA THR A 111 6.56 20.34 11.73
C THR A 111 5.39 20.47 12.71
N GLU A 112 5.65 20.40 14.02
CA GLU A 112 4.62 20.45 15.08
C GLU A 112 4.95 21.54 16.13
N TYR A 113 5.41 22.72 15.68
CA TYR A 113 5.91 23.80 16.56
C TYR A 113 4.89 24.19 17.64
N PRO A 114 5.26 24.35 18.93
CA PRO A 114 6.62 24.41 19.49
C PRO A 114 7.20 23.06 19.92
N LEU A 115 6.52 21.95 19.62
CA LEU A 115 6.98 20.63 20.03
C LEU A 115 8.23 20.22 19.23
N VAL A 116 9.10 19.46 19.89
CA VAL A 116 10.22 18.78 19.23
C VAL A 116 9.85 17.32 19.06
N ILE A 117 9.77 16.88 17.81
CA ILE A 117 9.32 15.53 17.48
C ILE A 117 10.39 14.74 16.72
N ASN A 118 10.42 13.43 16.96
CA ASN A 118 11.16 12.50 16.13
C ASN A 118 10.31 12.11 14.93
N THR A 119 10.53 12.78 13.81
CA THR A 119 9.75 12.59 12.58
C THR A 119 9.97 11.22 11.95
N VAL A 120 11.15 10.61 12.14
CA VAL A 120 11.45 9.26 11.63
C VAL A 120 10.53 8.23 12.28
N LYS A 121 10.38 8.31 13.61
CA LYS A 121 9.45 7.47 14.37
C LYS A 121 7.99 7.81 14.06
N ARG A 122 7.67 9.10 14.00
CA ARG A 122 6.30 9.61 13.84
C ARG A 122 5.70 9.28 12.47
N PHE A 123 6.47 9.48 11.40
CA PHE A 123 5.96 9.45 10.02
C PHE A 123 6.54 8.33 9.15
N HIS A 124 7.27 7.38 9.74
CA HIS A 124 7.84 6.23 9.02
C HIS A 124 8.81 6.62 7.87
N LEU A 125 9.72 7.58 8.12
CA LEU A 125 10.63 8.17 7.12
C LEU A 125 11.81 7.28 6.66
N TYR A 126 11.73 5.96 6.81
CA TYR A 126 12.78 5.06 6.34
C TYR A 126 13.10 5.22 4.84
N PRO A 127 12.10 5.34 3.93
CA PRO A 127 12.39 5.54 2.51
C PRO A 127 13.22 6.80 2.26
N GLU A 128 12.86 7.92 2.88
CA GLU A 128 13.54 9.21 2.67
C GLU A 128 14.98 9.16 3.19
N VAL A 129 15.21 8.54 4.35
CA VAL A 129 16.57 8.37 4.91
C VAL A 129 17.43 7.51 3.99
N VAL A 130 16.90 6.41 3.46
CA VAL A 130 17.62 5.51 2.53
C VAL A 130 17.90 6.23 1.21
N ILE A 131 16.92 6.91 0.63
CA ILE A 131 17.07 7.60 -0.65
C ILE A 131 18.02 8.80 -0.52
N ALA A 132 17.98 9.52 0.59
CA ALA A 132 18.95 10.59 0.87
C ALA A 132 20.38 10.05 0.99
N SER A 133 20.57 8.90 1.64
CA SER A 133 21.86 8.22 1.69
C SER A 133 22.35 7.83 0.29
N TRP A 134 21.47 7.28 -0.55
CA TRP A 134 21.79 6.94 -1.94
C TRP A 134 22.11 8.17 -2.78
N TYR A 135 21.35 9.25 -2.63
CA TYR A 135 21.58 10.50 -3.36
C TYR A 135 22.94 11.12 -3.02
N ARG A 136 23.27 11.24 -1.73
CA ARG A 136 24.58 11.77 -1.30
C ARG A 136 25.74 10.89 -1.77
N THR A 137 25.56 9.57 -1.74
CA THR A 137 26.55 8.61 -2.26
C THR A 137 26.71 8.76 -3.78
N PHE A 138 25.61 8.85 -4.52
CA PHE A 138 25.61 9.07 -5.96
C PHE A 138 26.32 10.38 -6.32
N MET A 139 25.94 11.49 -5.71
CA MET A 139 26.58 12.79 -5.94
C MET A 139 28.06 12.77 -5.55
N GLY A 140 28.42 12.14 -4.43
CA GLY A 140 29.82 11.99 -4.02
C GLY A 140 30.66 11.21 -5.04
N ILE A 141 30.12 10.11 -5.59
CA ILE A 141 30.77 9.33 -6.63
C ILE A 141 30.89 10.14 -7.94
N MET A 142 29.82 10.78 -8.37
CA MET A 142 29.83 11.54 -9.63
C MET A 142 30.76 12.74 -9.58
N ASN A 143 30.81 13.44 -8.43
CA ASN A 143 31.76 14.53 -8.19
C ASN A 143 33.22 14.02 -8.17
N LEU A 144 33.47 12.82 -7.63
CA LEU A 144 34.80 12.20 -7.65
C LEU A 144 35.28 11.93 -9.09
N PHE A 145 34.37 11.52 -9.98
CA PHE A 145 34.66 11.26 -11.39
C PHE A 145 34.53 12.49 -12.30
N GLY A 146 34.12 13.65 -11.77
CA GLY A 146 33.92 14.88 -12.54
C GLY A 146 32.82 14.77 -13.61
N LEU A 147 31.82 13.91 -13.41
CA LEU A 147 30.74 13.69 -14.36
C LEU A 147 29.57 14.64 -14.06
N GLU A 148 29.13 15.40 -15.06
CA GLU A 148 27.95 16.26 -14.94
C GLU A 148 26.68 15.41 -14.73
N THR A 149 25.94 15.70 -13.65
CA THR A 149 24.75 14.93 -13.25
C THR A 149 23.44 15.60 -13.59
N LYS A 150 23.48 16.88 -13.97
CA LYS A 150 22.31 17.67 -14.34
C LYS A 150 22.64 18.69 -15.43
N THR A 151 21.69 18.93 -16.31
CA THR A 151 21.72 19.97 -17.35
C THR A 151 20.72 21.04 -16.99
N CYS A 152 21.11 22.32 -17.08
CA CYS A 152 20.24 23.43 -16.69
C CYS A 152 19.93 24.33 -17.90
N TRP A 153 18.67 24.72 -18.01
CA TRP A 153 18.12 25.55 -19.06
C TRP A 153 17.43 26.76 -18.43
N ASN A 154 17.46 27.92 -19.10
CA ASN A 154 16.63 29.06 -18.73
C ASN A 154 15.33 28.99 -19.54
N VAL A 155 14.19 28.94 -18.85
CA VAL A 155 12.89 28.83 -19.48
C VAL A 155 12.15 30.17 -19.34
N THR A 156 11.69 30.70 -20.47
CA THR A 156 10.83 31.88 -20.53
C THR A 156 9.38 31.47 -20.26
N ARG A 157 8.71 32.16 -19.34
CA ARG A 157 7.29 31.91 -19.00
C ARG A 157 6.37 32.73 -19.92
N ILE A 158 5.13 32.26 -20.15
CA ILE A 158 4.19 32.78 -21.17
C ILE A 158 3.50 34.12 -20.78
N GLU A 159 3.80 34.68 -19.61
CA GLU A 159 3.29 35.98 -19.11
C GLU A 159 4.48 36.81 -18.58
N PRO A 160 4.37 38.11 -18.22
CA PRO A 160 5.53 38.96 -17.89
C PRO A 160 6.14 38.58 -16.53
N LEU A 161 6.71 37.39 -16.47
CA LEU A 161 7.36 36.76 -15.34
C LEU A 161 8.85 36.60 -15.70
N ASN A 162 9.70 36.70 -14.69
CA ASN A 162 11.13 36.55 -14.85
C ASN A 162 11.48 35.17 -15.41
N GLU A 163 12.56 35.08 -16.20
CA GLU A 163 13.14 33.80 -16.61
C GLU A 163 13.49 32.97 -15.38
N VAL A 164 13.17 31.67 -15.44
CA VAL A 164 13.48 30.77 -14.33
C VAL A 164 14.36 29.63 -14.82
N GLN A 165 15.37 29.30 -14.01
CA GLN A 165 16.29 28.21 -14.28
C GLN A 165 15.61 26.87 -13.95
N SER A 166 15.54 25.99 -14.94
CA SER A 166 15.12 24.60 -14.80
C SER A 166 16.30 23.68 -15.02
N CYS A 167 16.59 22.79 -14.06
CA CYS A 167 17.66 21.79 -14.19
C CYS A 167 17.07 20.39 -14.25
N GLU A 168 17.43 19.58 -15.24
CA GLU A 168 16.99 18.19 -15.37
C GLU A 168 18.14 17.21 -15.15
N GLY A 169 17.81 15.96 -14.82
CA GLY A 169 18.78 14.89 -14.60
C GLY A 169 18.76 14.31 -13.18
N LEU A 170 19.52 13.23 -12.97
CA LEU A 170 19.59 12.53 -11.69
C LEU A 170 20.35 13.32 -10.61
N GLY A 171 21.06 14.40 -11.00
CA GLY A 171 21.65 15.37 -10.08
C GLY A 171 20.68 16.40 -9.54
N ASP A 172 19.45 16.48 -10.06
CA ASP A 172 18.38 17.26 -9.44
C ASP A 172 17.69 16.41 -8.34
N PRO A 173 17.57 16.92 -7.10
CA PRO A 173 17.00 16.16 -6.00
C PRO A 173 15.57 15.65 -6.24
N ALA A 174 14.71 16.46 -6.87
CA ALA A 174 13.31 16.11 -7.09
C ALA A 174 13.19 15.01 -8.16
N CYS A 175 13.94 15.16 -9.25
CA CYS A 175 14.04 14.15 -10.31
C CYS A 175 14.61 12.82 -9.79
N PHE A 176 15.67 12.86 -8.97
CA PHE A 176 16.24 11.65 -8.37
C PHE A 176 15.24 10.93 -7.46
N TYR A 177 14.57 11.69 -6.59
CA TYR A 177 13.61 11.14 -5.62
C TYR A 177 12.44 10.44 -6.32
N VAL A 178 11.83 11.08 -7.33
CA VAL A 178 10.76 10.48 -8.14
C VAL A 178 11.28 9.30 -8.98
N GLY A 179 12.47 9.43 -9.57
CA GLY A 179 13.08 8.38 -10.38
C GLY A 179 13.27 7.06 -9.64
N VAL A 180 13.75 7.10 -8.39
CA VAL A 180 13.91 5.90 -7.55
C VAL A 180 12.56 5.21 -7.28
N ILE A 181 11.50 5.98 -7.04
CA ILE A 181 10.14 5.45 -6.83
C ILE A 181 9.63 4.73 -8.08
N PHE A 182 9.85 5.31 -9.26
CA PHE A 182 9.43 4.69 -10.51
C PHE A 182 10.23 3.44 -10.86
N ILE A 183 11.54 3.41 -10.56
CA ILE A 183 12.35 2.18 -10.70
C ILE A 183 11.80 1.07 -9.79
N LEU A 184 11.51 1.39 -8.52
CA LEU A 184 10.95 0.44 -7.56
C LEU A 184 9.59 -0.13 -8.04
N ASN A 185 8.73 0.73 -8.60
CA ASN A 185 7.45 0.31 -9.18
C ASN A 185 7.62 -0.41 -10.54
N GLY A 186 8.69 -0.16 -11.29
CA GLY A 186 9.10 -0.99 -12.43
C GLY A 186 9.42 -2.42 -11.98
N LEU A 187 10.26 -2.57 -10.96
CA LEU A 187 10.60 -3.88 -10.38
C LEU A 187 9.36 -4.66 -9.90
N MET A 188 8.39 -3.96 -9.32
CA MET A 188 7.09 -4.54 -8.96
C MET A 188 6.39 -5.22 -10.15
N MET A 189 6.42 -4.62 -11.34
CA MET A 189 5.79 -5.22 -12.52
C MET A 189 6.49 -6.52 -12.95
N GLY A 190 7.81 -6.55 -12.88
CA GLY A 190 8.59 -7.77 -13.07
C GLY A 190 8.21 -8.86 -12.06
N LEU A 191 7.98 -8.48 -10.80
CA LEU A 191 7.48 -9.40 -9.76
C LEU A 191 6.06 -9.90 -10.07
N PHE A 192 5.16 -9.05 -10.58
CA PHE A 192 3.82 -9.47 -11.00
C PHE A 192 3.86 -10.49 -12.13
N PHE A 193 4.73 -10.30 -13.13
CA PHE A 193 4.94 -11.29 -14.19
C PHE A 193 5.37 -12.64 -13.62
N MET A 194 6.39 -12.65 -12.75
CA MET A 194 6.88 -13.85 -12.08
C MET A 194 5.79 -14.52 -11.23
N TYR A 195 5.00 -13.71 -10.53
CA TYR A 195 3.93 -14.16 -9.66
C TYR A 195 2.79 -14.81 -10.46
N GLY A 196 2.28 -14.15 -11.50
CA GLY A 196 1.25 -14.70 -12.39
C GLY A 196 1.72 -15.94 -13.16
N ALA A 197 2.99 -15.95 -13.60
CA ALA A 197 3.58 -17.11 -14.25
C ALA A 197 3.69 -18.31 -13.30
N TYR A 198 4.08 -18.07 -12.04
CA TYR A 198 4.14 -19.11 -11.02
C TYR A 198 2.74 -19.64 -10.67
N LEU A 199 1.77 -18.76 -10.43
CA LEU A 199 0.41 -19.13 -10.03
C LEU A 199 -0.32 -19.95 -11.11
N SER A 200 -0.26 -19.50 -12.36
CA SER A 200 -0.83 -20.22 -13.50
C SER A 200 -0.04 -21.47 -13.92
N GLY A 201 1.27 -21.48 -13.64
CA GLY A 201 2.20 -22.50 -14.11
C GLY A 201 2.60 -22.36 -15.59
N THR A 202 2.40 -21.17 -16.19
CA THR A 202 2.71 -20.87 -17.59
C THR A 202 3.23 -19.44 -17.75
N GLN A 203 4.16 -19.19 -18.67
CA GLN A 203 4.63 -17.82 -18.97
C GLN A 203 3.51 -16.93 -19.51
N LEU A 204 2.56 -17.50 -20.28
CA LEU A 204 1.39 -16.79 -20.80
C LEU A 204 0.53 -16.20 -19.67
N GLY A 205 0.35 -16.91 -18.56
CA GLY A 205 -0.39 -16.38 -17.42
C GLY A 205 0.29 -15.16 -16.78
N GLY A 206 1.62 -15.12 -16.77
CA GLY A 206 2.38 -13.94 -16.34
C GLY A 206 2.16 -12.75 -17.29
N LEU A 207 2.18 -12.99 -18.60
CA LEU A 207 1.90 -11.95 -19.60
C LEU A 207 0.47 -11.39 -19.47
N ILE A 208 -0.52 -12.25 -19.24
CA ILE A 208 -1.91 -11.81 -18.99
C ILE A 208 -1.99 -10.92 -17.75
N THR A 209 -1.32 -11.27 -16.65
CA THR A 209 -1.31 -10.40 -15.46
C THR A 209 -0.78 -9.01 -15.77
N VAL A 210 0.32 -8.93 -16.52
CA VAL A 210 0.92 -7.65 -16.92
C VAL A 210 -0.02 -6.86 -17.84
N LEU A 211 -0.58 -7.49 -18.86
CA LEU A 211 -1.51 -6.82 -19.79
C LEU A 211 -2.77 -6.34 -19.08
N CYS A 212 -3.37 -7.16 -18.22
CA CYS A 212 -4.52 -6.78 -17.40
C CYS A 212 -4.20 -5.57 -16.51
N PHE A 213 -2.99 -5.50 -15.97
CA PHE A 213 -2.55 -4.36 -15.17
C PHE A 213 -2.44 -3.10 -16.02
N PHE A 214 -1.77 -3.15 -17.18
CA PHE A 214 -1.66 -2.00 -18.09
C PHE A 214 -3.03 -1.52 -18.58
N PHE A 215 -3.93 -2.42 -18.96
CA PHE A 215 -5.28 -2.04 -19.42
C PHE A 215 -6.13 -1.37 -18.34
N ASN A 216 -5.82 -1.60 -17.06
CA ASN A 216 -6.51 -1.04 -15.92
C ASN A 216 -5.57 -0.17 -15.05
N HIS A 217 -4.51 0.40 -15.65
CA HIS A 217 -3.42 1.07 -14.91
C HIS A 217 -3.95 2.16 -13.96
N GLY A 218 -4.88 2.99 -14.42
CA GLY A 218 -5.47 4.08 -13.61
C GLY A 218 -6.30 3.62 -12.41
N GLU A 219 -6.76 2.36 -12.38
CA GLU A 219 -7.46 1.76 -11.24
C GLU A 219 -6.52 0.91 -10.37
N ALA A 220 -5.37 0.51 -10.92
CA ALA A 220 -4.41 -0.38 -10.29
C ALA A 220 -3.35 0.37 -9.49
N THR A 221 -2.97 1.56 -9.94
CA THR A 221 -1.97 2.39 -9.28
C THR A 221 -2.25 3.87 -9.54
N ARG A 222 -1.72 4.70 -8.65
CA ARG A 222 -1.72 6.17 -8.77
C ARG A 222 -0.32 6.76 -8.61
N VAL A 223 0.71 5.90 -8.67
CA VAL A 223 2.11 6.27 -8.47
C VAL A 223 2.55 7.36 -9.44
N MET A 224 1.99 7.41 -10.66
CA MET A 224 2.29 8.50 -11.60
C MET A 224 1.81 9.86 -11.08
N TRP A 225 0.61 9.97 -10.51
CA TRP A 225 0.12 11.27 -10.02
C TRP A 225 0.69 11.64 -8.65
N THR A 226 0.91 10.65 -7.78
CA THR A 226 1.36 10.86 -6.41
C THR A 226 2.51 9.90 -6.06
N PRO A 227 3.72 10.10 -6.60
CA PRO A 227 4.81 9.16 -6.43
C PRO A 227 5.21 8.89 -4.97
N PRO A 228 5.48 9.89 -4.12
CA PRO A 228 6.14 9.69 -2.82
C PRO A 228 5.18 9.34 -1.69
N LEU A 229 4.02 8.77 -2.00
CA LEU A 229 3.14 8.21 -0.98
C LEU A 229 3.72 6.93 -0.38
N ARG A 230 3.39 6.67 0.88
CA ARG A 230 3.90 5.50 1.62
C ARG A 230 3.54 4.17 0.96
N GLU A 231 2.31 4.06 0.43
CA GLU A 231 1.88 2.88 -0.30
C GLU A 231 2.77 2.61 -1.54
N SER A 232 3.29 3.63 -2.21
CA SER A 232 4.15 3.49 -3.40
C SER A 232 5.47 2.79 -3.08
N PHE A 233 5.97 2.95 -1.86
CA PHE A 233 7.18 2.28 -1.37
C PHE A 233 6.89 0.87 -0.85
N SER A 234 5.80 0.71 -0.09
CA SER A 234 5.46 -0.56 0.56
C SER A 234 4.87 -1.59 -0.39
N TYR A 235 4.07 -1.18 -1.37
CA TYR A 235 3.30 -2.10 -2.21
C TYR A 235 4.14 -3.13 -2.99
N PRO A 236 5.31 -2.79 -3.58
CA PRO A 236 6.23 -3.77 -4.17
C PRO A 236 6.63 -4.90 -3.22
N PHE A 237 6.85 -4.57 -1.94
CA PHE A 237 7.17 -5.57 -0.91
C PHE A 237 5.96 -6.43 -0.52
N LEU A 238 4.74 -5.89 -0.59
CA LEU A 238 3.51 -6.70 -0.44
C LEU A 238 3.41 -7.76 -1.55
N VAL A 239 3.66 -7.38 -2.80
CA VAL A 239 3.62 -8.31 -3.94
C VAL A 239 4.66 -9.41 -3.76
N LEU A 240 5.89 -9.04 -3.37
CA LEU A 240 6.96 -9.99 -3.05
C LEU A 240 6.57 -10.95 -1.92
N GLN A 241 6.00 -10.40 -0.84
CA GLN A 241 5.54 -11.14 0.33
C GLN A 241 4.43 -12.14 -0.02
N MET A 242 3.43 -11.73 -0.81
CA MET A 242 2.34 -12.59 -1.26
C MET A 242 2.85 -13.69 -2.21
N TYR A 243 3.79 -13.37 -3.08
CA TYR A 243 4.46 -14.35 -3.93
C TYR A 243 5.21 -15.40 -3.10
N ILE A 244 6.00 -14.98 -2.11
CA ILE A 244 6.72 -15.88 -1.19
C ILE A 244 5.75 -16.73 -0.37
N LEU A 245 4.66 -16.15 0.14
CA LEU A 245 3.64 -16.89 0.86
C LEU A 245 3.00 -17.97 -0.03
N THR A 246 2.73 -17.64 -1.30
CA THR A 246 2.23 -18.60 -2.29
C THR A 246 3.23 -19.72 -2.56
N LEU A 247 4.52 -19.39 -2.70
CA LEU A 247 5.62 -20.35 -2.82
C LEU A 247 5.65 -21.30 -1.63
N ILE A 248 5.54 -20.75 -0.40
CA ILE A 248 5.48 -21.53 0.83
C ILE A 248 4.28 -22.45 0.76
N LEU A 249 3.05 -21.95 0.52
CA LEU A 249 1.82 -22.75 0.52
C LEU A 249 1.87 -23.92 -0.46
N ARG A 250 2.37 -23.70 -1.68
CA ARG A 250 2.46 -24.71 -2.74
C ARG A 250 3.58 -25.74 -2.51
N THR A 251 4.68 -25.35 -1.89
CA THR A 251 5.84 -26.22 -1.70
C THR A 251 5.68 -27.12 -0.47
N SER A 252 6.04 -28.42 -0.60
CA SER A 252 6.03 -29.36 0.53
C SER A 252 7.42 -29.54 1.17
N SER A 253 8.46 -28.89 0.66
CA SER A 253 9.80 -28.91 1.25
C SER A 253 9.84 -28.15 2.58
N ASN A 254 10.81 -28.50 3.41
CA ASN A 254 10.99 -27.93 4.74
C ASN A 254 12.05 -26.82 4.76
N ASP A 255 12.33 -26.22 3.60
CA ASP A 255 13.43 -25.27 3.41
C ASP A 255 13.20 -24.01 4.23
N ARG A 256 14.26 -23.54 4.91
CA ARG A 256 14.20 -22.32 5.75
C ARG A 256 14.25 -21.03 4.94
N ARG A 257 14.86 -21.05 3.75
CA ARG A 257 15.06 -19.87 2.88
C ARG A 257 13.77 -19.08 2.60
N PRO A 258 12.66 -19.67 2.13
CA PRO A 258 11.44 -18.91 1.87
C PRO A 258 10.82 -18.30 3.15
N PHE A 259 11.01 -18.91 4.32
CA PHE A 259 10.55 -18.35 5.59
C PHE A 259 11.37 -17.12 6.02
N ILE A 260 12.69 -17.14 5.78
CA ILE A 260 13.56 -15.97 6.03
C ILE A 260 13.17 -14.85 5.06
N ALA A 261 12.98 -15.17 3.78
CA ALA A 261 12.54 -14.21 2.77
C ALA A 261 11.17 -13.60 3.14
N LEU A 262 10.23 -14.41 3.63
CA LEU A 262 8.94 -13.94 4.13
C LEU A 262 9.14 -12.93 5.29
N CYS A 263 10.02 -13.25 6.25
CA CYS A 263 10.31 -12.36 7.37
C CYS A 263 10.83 -10.99 6.92
N LEU A 264 11.82 -10.98 6.02
CA LEU A 264 12.42 -9.75 5.51
C LEU A 264 11.43 -8.94 4.67
N SER A 265 10.64 -9.62 3.82
CA SER A 265 9.61 -8.95 3.01
C SER A 265 8.49 -8.33 3.85
N ASN A 266 8.07 -8.98 4.95
CA ASN A 266 7.10 -8.43 5.90
C ASN A 266 7.64 -7.17 6.58
N VAL A 267 8.92 -7.16 6.97
CA VAL A 267 9.57 -6.01 7.62
C VAL A 267 9.69 -4.86 6.62
N ALA A 268 10.18 -5.13 5.41
CA ALA A 268 10.25 -4.13 4.34
C ALA A 268 8.87 -3.58 3.94
N PHE A 269 7.80 -4.37 4.10
CA PHE A 269 6.43 -3.90 3.88
C PHE A 269 5.91 -2.99 5.01
N MET A 270 6.22 -3.31 6.27
CA MET A 270 5.74 -2.57 7.45
C MET A 270 6.50 -1.27 7.71
N LEU A 271 7.81 -1.22 7.46
CA LEU A 271 8.63 -0.05 7.80
C LEU A 271 8.20 1.25 7.11
N PRO A 272 7.88 1.27 5.80
CA PRO A 272 7.50 2.50 5.12
C PRO A 272 6.04 2.91 5.35
N TRP A 273 5.17 1.99 5.79
CA TRP A 273 3.72 2.20 5.76
C TRP A 273 3.01 1.65 6.98
N GLN A 274 2.47 2.56 7.79
CA GLN A 274 1.76 2.24 9.03
C GLN A 274 0.52 1.35 8.84
N PHE A 275 -0.19 1.49 7.73
CA PHE A 275 -1.41 0.73 7.45
C PHE A 275 -1.13 -0.70 6.95
N ALA A 276 0.13 -1.07 6.73
CA ALA A 276 0.54 -2.41 6.30
C ALA A 276 -0.03 -3.53 7.20
N GLN A 277 -0.18 -3.26 8.50
CA GLN A 277 -0.69 -4.20 9.48
C GLN A 277 -2.14 -4.61 9.20
N PHE A 278 -2.98 -3.72 8.68
CA PHE A 278 -4.36 -4.07 8.30
C PHE A 278 -4.40 -5.05 7.13
N ILE A 279 -3.52 -4.86 6.15
CA ILE A 279 -3.40 -5.78 5.01
C ILE A 279 -2.88 -7.14 5.48
N LEU A 280 -1.84 -7.17 6.33
CA LEU A 280 -1.35 -8.43 6.91
C LEU A 280 -2.39 -9.13 7.80
N PHE A 281 -3.23 -8.37 8.51
CA PHE A 281 -4.37 -8.93 9.24
C PHE A 281 -5.35 -9.66 8.32
N THR A 282 -5.70 -9.08 7.15
CA THR A 282 -6.56 -9.79 6.17
C THR A 282 -5.94 -11.08 5.65
N GLN A 283 -4.60 -11.14 5.54
CA GLN A 283 -3.91 -12.36 5.16
C GLN A 283 -4.00 -13.44 6.25
N ILE A 284 -3.81 -13.08 7.52
CA ILE A 284 -3.99 -14.02 8.64
C ILE A 284 -5.45 -14.47 8.73
N ALA A 285 -6.40 -13.54 8.55
CA ALA A 285 -7.83 -13.84 8.49
C ALA A 285 -8.18 -14.78 7.33
N SER A 286 -7.45 -14.75 6.22
CA SER A 286 -7.61 -15.68 5.10
C SER A 286 -6.92 -17.03 5.34
N LEU A 287 -5.75 -17.04 5.97
CA LEU A 287 -5.00 -18.27 6.28
C LEU A 287 -5.60 -19.08 7.44
N PHE A 288 -6.26 -18.43 8.40
CA PHE A 288 -6.83 -19.08 9.58
C PHE A 288 -7.95 -20.09 9.21
N PRO A 289 -8.97 -19.73 8.41
CA PRO A 289 -9.96 -20.70 7.92
C PRO A 289 -9.33 -21.87 7.16
N MET A 290 -8.28 -21.62 6.39
CA MET A 290 -7.55 -22.69 5.70
C MET A 290 -6.89 -23.68 6.66
N TYR A 291 -6.37 -23.19 7.78
CA TYR A 291 -5.85 -24.04 8.85
C TYR A 291 -6.95 -24.84 9.55
N VAL A 292 -8.09 -24.21 9.83
CA VAL A 292 -9.24 -24.83 10.51
C VAL A 292 -9.82 -25.99 9.68
N VAL A 293 -10.09 -25.75 8.39
CA VAL A 293 -10.61 -26.77 7.46
C VAL A 293 -9.58 -27.88 7.22
N GLY A 294 -8.29 -27.52 7.23
CA GLY A 294 -7.16 -28.46 7.15
C GLY A 294 -6.33 -28.38 5.88
N TYR A 295 -6.53 -27.37 5.02
CA TYR A 295 -5.74 -27.13 3.81
C TYR A 295 -4.25 -26.96 4.10
N ILE A 296 -3.92 -26.38 5.26
CA ILE A 296 -2.54 -26.16 5.70
C ILE A 296 -2.18 -27.13 6.81
N LYS A 297 -1.05 -27.83 6.66
CA LYS A 297 -0.48 -28.68 7.73
C LYS A 297 -0.20 -27.83 8.99
N PRO A 298 -0.58 -28.28 10.20
CA PRO A 298 -0.37 -27.52 11.43
C PRO A 298 1.07 -27.10 11.70
N SER A 299 2.04 -27.95 11.36
CA SER A 299 3.47 -27.65 11.51
C SER A 299 3.92 -26.50 10.61
N LYS A 300 3.38 -26.44 9.39
CA LYS A 300 3.66 -25.39 8.40
C LYS A 300 3.00 -24.08 8.80
N PHE A 301 1.73 -24.13 9.20
CA PHE A 301 1.01 -22.94 9.68
C PHE A 301 1.68 -22.33 10.91
N ARG A 302 2.11 -23.16 11.87
CA ARG A 302 2.86 -22.71 13.05
C ARG A 302 4.15 -21.96 12.68
N LYS A 303 4.89 -22.44 11.68
CA LYS A 303 6.09 -21.73 11.18
C LYS A 303 5.75 -20.38 10.56
N ILE A 304 4.67 -20.30 9.78
CA ILE A 304 4.20 -19.03 9.19
C ILE A 304 3.87 -18.04 10.30
N ILE A 305 3.13 -18.45 11.34
CA ILE A 305 2.78 -17.58 12.47
C ILE A 305 4.03 -17.12 13.23
N TYR A 306 4.99 -18.00 13.50
CA TYR A 306 6.23 -17.60 14.16
C TYR A 306 7.04 -16.58 13.36
N VAL A 307 7.15 -16.77 12.04
CA VAL A 307 7.83 -15.80 11.18
C VAL A 307 7.14 -14.44 11.24
N ASN A 308 5.82 -14.40 11.15
CA ASN A 308 5.05 -13.16 11.24
C ASN A 308 5.22 -12.47 12.60
N MET A 309 5.24 -13.23 13.70
CA MET A 309 5.53 -12.69 15.04
C MET A 309 6.94 -12.10 15.13
N ILE A 310 7.95 -12.80 14.59
CA ILE A 310 9.33 -12.28 14.54
C ILE A 310 9.39 -11.00 13.71
N SER A 311 8.68 -10.93 12.58
CA SER A 311 8.60 -9.72 11.76
C SER A 311 8.01 -8.54 12.54
N VAL A 312 6.96 -8.75 13.35
CA VAL A 312 6.36 -7.71 14.20
C VAL A 312 7.37 -7.20 15.23
N ILE A 313 8.05 -8.11 15.93
CA ILE A 313 9.06 -7.76 16.93
C ILE A 313 10.22 -6.99 16.30
N LEU A 314 10.73 -7.46 15.16
CA LEU A 314 11.82 -6.78 14.45
C LEU A 314 11.38 -5.39 13.97
N SER A 315 10.16 -5.26 13.44
CA SER A 315 9.63 -3.96 13.02
C SER A 315 9.41 -3.03 14.20
N PHE A 316 8.96 -3.53 15.36
CA PHE A 316 8.85 -2.75 16.59
C PHE A 316 10.19 -2.18 17.05
N ILE A 317 11.25 -3.01 17.04
CA ILE A 317 12.61 -2.57 17.38
C ILE A 317 13.09 -1.52 16.39
N LEU A 318 12.93 -1.77 15.09
CA LEU A 318 13.37 -0.84 14.06
C LEU A 318 12.65 0.50 14.19
N MET A 319 11.32 0.52 14.33
CA MET A 319 10.49 1.73 14.46
C MET A 319 10.59 2.45 15.82
N PHE A 320 11.73 2.34 16.52
CA PHE A 320 12.01 3.02 17.79
C PHE A 320 10.93 2.80 18.87
N GLY A 321 10.44 1.56 18.96
CA GLY A 321 9.43 1.17 19.96
C GLY A 321 8.05 1.79 19.71
N ASN A 322 7.64 1.95 18.45
CA ASN A 322 6.29 2.40 18.12
C ASN A 322 5.24 1.40 18.64
N LEU A 323 4.52 1.80 19.70
CA LEU A 323 3.55 0.98 20.42
C LEU A 323 2.34 0.59 19.56
N MET A 324 2.02 1.39 18.52
CA MET A 324 0.91 1.11 17.59
C MET A 324 1.06 -0.26 16.90
N CYS A 325 2.30 -0.70 16.65
CA CYS A 325 2.56 -1.99 16.03
C CYS A 325 2.11 -3.16 16.91
N LEU A 326 2.33 -3.05 18.23
CA LEU A 326 2.00 -4.10 19.19
C LEU A 326 0.52 -4.11 19.57
N SER A 327 -0.13 -2.94 19.63
CA SER A 327 -1.57 -2.80 19.94
C SER A 327 -2.49 -3.04 18.74
N SER A 328 -1.94 -3.39 17.57
CA SER A 328 -2.69 -3.63 16.34
C SER A 328 -3.53 -4.92 16.36
N TYR A 329 -4.63 -4.93 15.58
CA TYR A 329 -5.42 -6.14 15.32
C TYR A 329 -4.59 -7.29 14.76
N TYR A 330 -3.57 -6.98 13.96
CA TYR A 330 -2.65 -7.97 13.41
C TYR A 330 -1.86 -8.69 14.51
N SER A 331 -1.21 -7.95 15.41
CA SER A 331 -0.47 -8.50 16.55
C SER A 331 -1.36 -9.36 17.45
N SER A 332 -2.54 -8.83 17.81
CA SER A 332 -3.53 -9.58 18.61
C SER A 332 -4.00 -10.86 17.91
N SER A 333 -4.22 -10.81 16.59
CA SER A 333 -4.65 -11.99 15.82
C SER A 333 -3.57 -13.08 15.76
N LEU A 334 -2.29 -12.70 15.71
CA LEU A 334 -1.17 -13.65 15.72
C LEU A 334 -1.09 -14.36 17.07
N LEU A 335 -1.19 -13.61 18.17
CA LEU A 335 -1.19 -14.17 19.52
C LEU A 335 -2.37 -15.11 19.75
N MET A 336 -3.57 -14.72 19.31
CA MET A 336 -4.76 -15.55 19.42
C MET A 336 -4.63 -16.82 18.56
N THR A 337 -4.12 -16.69 17.33
CA THR A 337 -3.84 -17.84 16.47
C THR A 337 -2.84 -18.81 17.12
N TRP A 338 -1.77 -18.28 17.71
CA TRP A 338 -0.78 -19.08 18.41
C TRP A 338 -1.37 -19.83 19.60
N ALA A 339 -2.20 -19.16 20.42
CA ALA A 339 -2.91 -19.78 21.54
C ALA A 339 -3.86 -20.91 21.08
N ILE A 340 -4.60 -20.71 19.98
CA ILE A 340 -5.48 -21.75 19.40
C ILE A 340 -4.67 -22.96 18.92
N ILE A 341 -3.52 -22.73 18.27
CA ILE A 341 -2.62 -23.82 17.81
C ILE A 341 -2.14 -24.64 19.01
N LEU A 342 -1.76 -24.01 20.13
CA LEU A 342 -1.31 -24.69 21.34
C LEU A 342 -2.41 -25.50 22.02
N LYS A 343 -3.63 -24.96 22.10
CA LYS A 343 -4.78 -25.61 22.76
C LYS A 343 -5.51 -26.60 21.86
N ARG A 344 -5.13 -26.73 20.58
CA ARG A 344 -5.79 -27.60 19.58
C ARG A 344 -6.05 -29.02 20.08
N ASN A 345 -5.06 -29.65 20.73
CA ASN A 345 -5.19 -31.03 21.20
C ASN A 345 -6.22 -31.15 22.34
N LYS A 346 -6.39 -30.12 23.17
CA LYS A 346 -7.43 -30.08 24.21
C LYS A 346 -8.81 -29.89 23.60
N ILE A 347 -8.95 -28.99 22.62
CA ILE A 347 -10.23 -28.75 21.93
C ILE A 347 -10.67 -30.00 21.14
N LYS A 348 -9.74 -30.73 20.53
CA LYS A 348 -10.05 -32.00 19.85
C LYS A 348 -10.52 -33.11 20.81
N LYS A 349 -10.11 -33.07 22.07
CA LYS A 349 -10.55 -34.03 23.10
C LYS A 349 -11.99 -33.80 23.57
N LEU A 350 -12.62 -32.65 23.26
CA LEU A 350 -14.00 -32.36 23.63
C LEU A 350 -15.05 -33.17 22.84
N GLY A 351 -14.65 -33.98 21.84
CA GLY A 351 -15.55 -34.91 21.15
C GLY A 351 -16.67 -34.26 20.32
N VAL A 352 -16.55 -32.97 19.99
CA VAL A 352 -17.56 -32.22 19.23
C VAL A 352 -17.51 -32.56 17.74
N SER A 353 -18.63 -32.42 17.02
CA SER A 353 -18.68 -32.52 15.56
C SER A 353 -17.68 -31.56 14.90
N GLU A 354 -17.14 -31.95 13.73
CA GLU A 354 -16.10 -31.15 13.03
C GLU A 354 -16.59 -29.73 12.70
N LEU A 355 -17.88 -29.56 12.35
CA LEU A 355 -18.46 -28.25 12.08
C LEU A 355 -18.46 -27.37 13.33
N ASN A 356 -18.93 -27.90 14.47
CA ASN A 356 -18.94 -27.16 15.73
C ASN A 356 -17.51 -26.87 16.20
N PHE A 357 -16.57 -27.78 15.96
CA PHE A 357 -15.15 -27.54 16.21
C PHE A 357 -14.62 -26.35 15.40
N TRP A 358 -14.99 -26.24 14.11
CA TRP A 358 -14.61 -25.09 13.27
C TRP A 358 -15.24 -23.78 13.76
N LEU A 359 -16.52 -23.80 14.10
CA LEU A 359 -17.24 -22.63 14.62
C LEU A 359 -16.65 -22.14 15.95
N ILE A 360 -16.38 -23.05 16.89
CA ILE A 360 -15.74 -22.70 18.17
C ILE A 360 -14.37 -22.05 17.94
N GLN A 361 -13.55 -22.61 17.04
CA GLN A 361 -12.24 -22.03 16.72
C GLN A 361 -12.36 -20.67 16.04
N GLY A 362 -13.30 -20.50 15.12
CA GLY A 362 -13.59 -19.23 14.44
C GLY A 362 -14.04 -18.14 15.40
N SER A 363 -15.06 -18.44 16.22
CA SER A 363 -15.60 -17.50 17.20
C SER A 363 -14.57 -17.15 18.28
N ALA A 364 -13.81 -18.13 18.77
CA ALA A 364 -12.72 -17.88 19.72
C ALA A 364 -11.62 -17.00 19.13
N TRP A 365 -11.26 -17.19 17.86
CA TRP A 365 -10.28 -16.35 17.19
C TRP A 365 -10.78 -14.91 17.02
N TRP A 366 -12.02 -14.72 16.56
CA TRP A 366 -12.59 -13.39 16.35
C TRP A 366 -12.76 -12.62 17.65
N CYS A 367 -13.52 -13.19 18.62
CA CYS A 367 -13.75 -12.54 19.91
C CYS A 367 -12.45 -12.34 20.68
N GLY A 368 -11.55 -13.34 20.67
CA GLY A 368 -10.27 -13.26 21.34
C GLY A 368 -9.35 -12.18 20.75
N THR A 369 -9.36 -11.98 19.43
CA THR A 369 -8.60 -10.92 18.78
C THR A 369 -9.10 -9.54 19.18
N ILE A 370 -10.42 -9.34 19.22
CA ILE A 370 -11.04 -8.06 19.62
C ILE A 370 -10.71 -7.75 21.09
N ILE A 371 -10.95 -8.70 21.99
CA ILE A 371 -10.69 -8.55 23.43
C ILE A 371 -9.20 -8.25 23.66
N LEU A 372 -8.31 -9.00 23.01
CA LEU A 372 -6.88 -8.81 23.17
C LEU A 372 -6.42 -7.45 22.62
N LYS A 373 -6.97 -6.98 21.50
CA LYS A 373 -6.69 -5.62 20.99
C LYS A 373 -7.03 -4.56 22.03
N PHE A 374 -8.23 -4.62 22.60
CA PHE A 374 -8.65 -3.66 23.62
C PHE A 374 -7.77 -3.73 24.87
N LEU A 375 -7.46 -4.94 25.33
CA LEU A 375 -6.58 -5.14 26.48
C LEU A 375 -5.17 -4.59 26.24
N THR A 376 -4.56 -4.92 25.09
CA THR A 376 -3.22 -4.44 24.72
C THR A 376 -3.19 -2.93 24.55
N SER A 377 -4.23 -2.33 23.94
CA SER A 377 -4.33 -0.86 23.79
C SER A 377 -4.39 -0.18 25.17
N LYS A 378 -5.18 -0.73 26.10
CA LYS A 378 -5.30 -0.20 27.47
C LYS A 378 -4.01 -0.36 28.27
N ILE A 379 -3.32 -1.50 28.17
CA ILE A 379 -2.06 -1.75 28.89
C ILE A 379 -0.95 -0.84 28.38
N LEU A 380 -0.86 -0.62 27.07
CA LEU A 380 0.19 0.20 26.47
C LEU A 380 -0.11 1.71 26.49
N GLY A 381 -1.25 2.12 27.03
CA GLY A 381 -1.62 3.54 27.14
C GLY A 381 -1.75 4.26 25.80
N VAL A 382 -2.04 3.52 24.71
CA VAL A 382 -2.22 4.12 23.38
C VAL A 382 -3.66 4.62 23.31
N SER A 383 -3.85 5.91 23.63
CA SER A 383 -5.15 6.60 23.50
C SER A 383 -5.49 6.83 22.03
N ASP A 384 -6.74 6.51 21.68
CA ASP A 384 -7.48 6.70 20.43
C ASP A 384 -6.78 7.56 19.35
N HIS A 385 -5.88 6.97 18.57
CA HIS A 385 -5.72 7.40 17.17
C HIS A 385 -7.06 7.16 16.47
N ILE A 386 -7.45 7.95 15.46
CA ILE A 386 -8.58 7.55 14.61
C ILE A 386 -8.12 6.31 13.87
N HIS A 387 -8.53 5.15 14.36
CA HIS A 387 -8.15 3.92 13.72
C HIS A 387 -9.00 3.78 12.46
N LEU A 388 -8.47 3.09 11.45
CA LEU A 388 -9.27 2.65 10.30
C LEU A 388 -10.57 1.96 10.76
N SER A 389 -10.56 1.30 11.93
CA SER A 389 -11.75 0.73 12.56
C SER A 389 -12.79 1.76 12.97
N ASP A 390 -12.39 2.95 13.42
CA ASP A 390 -13.30 4.01 13.86
C ASP A 390 -13.89 4.73 12.65
N LEU A 391 -13.12 4.88 11.58
CA LEU A 391 -13.64 5.35 10.28
C LEU A 391 -14.67 4.35 9.69
N ILE A 392 -14.37 3.05 9.75
CA ILE A 392 -15.30 2.00 9.31
C ILE A 392 -16.53 1.93 10.24
N ALA A 393 -16.32 2.01 11.55
CA ALA A 393 -17.39 1.99 12.55
C ALA A 393 -18.28 3.22 12.41
N ALA A 394 -17.74 4.41 12.25
CA ALA A 394 -18.52 5.63 12.04
C ALA A 394 -19.30 5.59 10.72
N ARG A 395 -18.77 4.97 9.65
CA ARG A 395 -19.53 4.76 8.41
C ARG A 395 -20.65 3.72 8.55
N ILE A 396 -20.46 2.66 9.34
CA ILE A 396 -21.48 1.62 9.54
C ILE A 396 -22.53 2.04 10.57
N LEU A 397 -22.10 2.71 11.65
CA LEU A 397 -22.91 3.11 12.81
C LEU A 397 -23.40 4.56 12.75
N ARG A 398 -23.02 5.33 11.70
CA ARG A 398 -23.39 6.75 11.47
C ARG A 398 -23.06 7.70 12.63
N TYR A 399 -21.89 7.54 13.21
CA TYR A 399 -21.39 8.47 14.23
C TYR A 399 -20.73 9.68 13.57
N THR A 400 -20.99 10.90 14.05
CA THR A 400 -20.63 12.17 13.37
C THR A 400 -19.88 13.12 14.31
N ASP A 401 -18.57 12.94 14.42
CA ASP A 401 -17.68 13.93 15.05
C ASP A 401 -16.89 14.69 13.97
N PHE A 402 -16.44 15.92 14.27
CA PHE A 402 -15.65 16.77 13.37
C PHE A 402 -14.55 16.01 12.62
N ASP A 403 -13.76 15.21 13.34
CA ASP A 403 -12.64 14.48 12.75
C ASP A 403 -13.09 13.42 11.74
N THR A 404 -14.21 12.75 12.04
CA THR A 404 -14.79 11.73 11.15
C THR A 404 -15.39 12.39 9.91
N LEU A 405 -16.01 13.56 10.05
CA LEU A 405 -16.61 14.31 8.95
C LEU A 405 -15.57 14.83 7.97
N ILE A 406 -14.41 15.33 8.44
CA ILE A 406 -13.29 15.71 7.57
C ILE A 406 -12.87 14.55 6.65
N TYR A 407 -12.77 13.33 7.19
CA TYR A 407 -12.39 12.16 6.39
C TYR A 407 -13.53 11.62 5.52
N THR A 408 -14.77 11.57 6.03
CA THR A 408 -15.91 10.99 5.29
C THR A 408 -16.42 11.87 4.14
N CYS A 409 -16.21 13.18 4.24
CA CYS A 409 -16.52 14.14 3.18
C CYS A 409 -15.50 14.18 2.05
N ALA A 410 -14.28 13.67 2.27
CA ALA A 410 -13.27 13.57 1.24
C ALA A 410 -13.58 12.42 0.25
N PRO A 411 -13.44 12.62 -1.07
CA PRO A 411 -13.82 11.61 -2.08
C PRO A 411 -13.01 10.31 -2.00
N GLU A 412 -11.77 10.37 -1.50
CA GLU A 412 -10.86 9.22 -1.42
C GLU A 412 -11.33 8.13 -0.45
N PHE A 413 -12.08 8.54 0.58
CA PHE A 413 -12.60 7.64 1.61
C PHE A 413 -14.04 7.22 1.34
N ASP A 414 -14.63 7.62 0.21
CA ASP A 414 -16.00 7.29 -0.15
C ASP A 414 -16.18 5.80 -0.50
N PHE A 415 -17.44 5.34 -0.53
CA PHE A 415 -17.77 4.01 -1.03
C PHE A 415 -17.33 3.84 -2.48
N MET A 416 -17.15 2.59 -2.90
CA MET A 416 -16.73 2.31 -4.27
C MET A 416 -17.68 2.95 -5.31
N GLU A 417 -17.15 3.85 -6.15
CA GLU A 417 -17.90 4.44 -7.25
C GLU A 417 -18.46 3.36 -8.18
N LYS A 418 -19.73 3.47 -8.57
CA LYS A 418 -20.37 2.55 -9.51
C LYS A 418 -19.67 2.49 -10.88
N ALA A 419 -18.91 3.52 -11.24
CA ALA A 419 -18.10 3.55 -12.45
C ALA A 419 -16.93 2.55 -12.42
N THR A 420 -16.36 2.28 -11.24
CA THR A 420 -15.21 1.39 -11.06
C THR A 420 -15.49 -0.06 -11.52
N PRO A 421 -16.53 -0.77 -11.03
CA PRO A 421 -16.86 -2.11 -11.52
C PRO A 421 -17.30 -2.13 -12.98
N LEU A 422 -17.90 -1.04 -13.47
CA LEU A 422 -18.23 -0.89 -14.90
C LEU A 422 -16.96 -0.86 -15.76
N ARG A 423 -15.93 -0.11 -15.35
CA ARG A 423 -14.62 -0.07 -16.02
C ARG A 423 -13.99 -1.46 -16.07
N TYR A 424 -14.01 -2.22 -14.97
CA TYR A 424 -13.50 -3.61 -14.94
C TYR A 424 -14.29 -4.56 -15.83
N THR A 425 -15.58 -4.31 -16.04
CA THR A 425 -16.42 -5.12 -16.93
C THR A 425 -16.11 -4.83 -18.39
N LYS A 426 -15.91 -3.55 -18.75
CA LYS A 426 -15.53 -3.13 -20.12
C LYS A 426 -14.17 -3.69 -20.53
N THR A 427 -13.22 -3.82 -19.61
CA THR A 427 -11.92 -4.45 -19.88
C THR A 427 -11.95 -5.98 -19.75
N LEU A 428 -13.12 -6.59 -19.52
CA LEU A 428 -13.35 -8.01 -19.22
C LEU A 428 -12.59 -8.57 -18.00
N LEU A 429 -11.90 -7.74 -17.22
CA LEU A 429 -11.17 -8.19 -16.03
C LEU A 429 -12.14 -8.81 -15.00
N LEU A 430 -13.23 -8.11 -14.68
CA LEU A 430 -14.20 -8.58 -13.69
C LEU A 430 -14.90 -9.88 -14.14
N PRO A 431 -15.46 -9.99 -15.36
CA PRO A 431 -16.04 -11.24 -15.87
C PRO A 431 -15.09 -12.43 -15.80
N VAL A 432 -13.84 -12.27 -16.24
CA VAL A 432 -12.84 -13.36 -16.21
C VAL A 432 -12.56 -13.82 -14.78
N VAL A 433 -12.32 -12.87 -13.88
CA VAL A 433 -12.03 -13.17 -12.47
C VAL A 433 -13.24 -13.77 -11.76
N MET A 434 -14.46 -13.32 -12.07
CA MET A 434 -15.70 -13.90 -11.53
C MET A 434 -15.87 -15.37 -11.94
N VAL A 435 -15.63 -15.72 -13.21
CA VAL A 435 -15.70 -17.12 -13.68
C VAL A 435 -14.67 -17.98 -12.95
N ILE A 436 -13.42 -17.52 -12.86
CA ILE A 436 -12.34 -18.23 -12.16
C ILE A 436 -12.70 -18.43 -10.68
N THR A 437 -13.16 -17.36 -10.03
CA THR A 437 -13.52 -17.37 -8.61
C THR A 437 -14.71 -18.30 -8.34
N CYS A 438 -15.74 -18.29 -9.19
CA CYS A 438 -16.88 -19.18 -9.09
C CYS A 438 -16.47 -20.67 -9.22
N LEU A 439 -15.58 -20.98 -10.17
CA LEU A 439 -15.05 -22.35 -10.35
C LEU A 439 -14.24 -22.82 -9.13
N ILE A 440 -13.38 -21.96 -8.59
CA ILE A 440 -12.62 -22.26 -7.38
C ILE A 440 -13.56 -22.44 -6.19
N PHE A 441 -14.52 -21.53 -6.01
CA PHE A 441 -15.50 -21.58 -4.94
C PHE A 441 -16.36 -22.85 -4.99
N LYS A 442 -16.87 -23.23 -6.17
CA LYS A 442 -17.60 -24.50 -6.37
C LYS A 442 -16.74 -25.71 -6.02
N LYS A 443 -15.46 -25.71 -6.40
CA LYS A 443 -14.51 -26.76 -6.04
C LYS A 443 -14.29 -26.80 -4.52
N THR A 444 -14.07 -25.65 -3.89
CA THR A 444 -13.86 -25.52 -2.44
C THR A 444 -15.07 -25.98 -1.64
N ILE A 445 -16.30 -25.62 -2.04
CA ILE A 445 -17.53 -26.11 -1.40
C ILE A 445 -17.60 -27.62 -1.49
N ARG A 446 -17.42 -28.19 -2.69
CA ARG A 446 -17.44 -29.65 -2.86
C ARG A 446 -16.38 -30.33 -1.99
N ASP A 447 -15.20 -29.76 -1.92
CA ASP A 447 -14.11 -30.29 -1.12
C ASP A 447 -14.47 -30.23 0.39
N ILE A 448 -15.06 -29.12 0.86
CA ILE A 448 -15.55 -28.99 2.25
C ILE A 448 -16.67 -30.00 2.54
N SER A 449 -17.70 -30.10 1.69
CA SER A 449 -18.80 -31.05 1.87
C SER A 449 -18.29 -32.51 1.92
N CYS A 450 -17.31 -32.85 1.08
CA CYS A 450 -16.70 -34.17 1.10
C CYS A 450 -15.87 -34.39 2.38
N VAL A 451 -15.17 -33.38 2.88
CA VAL A 451 -14.45 -33.42 4.17
C VAL A 451 -15.39 -33.65 5.34
N LEU A 452 -16.61 -33.09 5.31
CA LEU A 452 -17.63 -33.37 6.33
C LEU A 452 -18.17 -34.81 6.23
N ALA A 453 -18.16 -35.41 5.04
CA ALA A 453 -18.81 -36.69 4.76
C ALA A 453 -17.88 -37.94 4.75
N THR A 454 -16.55 -37.80 4.70
CA THR A 454 -15.64 -38.94 4.48
C THR A 454 -14.48 -39.09 5.48
N ASN A 455 -13.93 -40.32 5.53
CA ASN A 455 -12.79 -40.73 6.37
C ASN A 455 -11.45 -40.05 6.03
N THR A 456 -10.54 -40.04 7.01
CA THR A 456 -9.29 -39.26 7.12
C THR A 456 -8.28 -39.38 5.96
N TYR A 457 -8.30 -40.49 5.21
CA TYR A 457 -7.34 -40.73 4.11
C TYR A 457 -7.71 -40.00 2.81
N LEU A 458 -9.00 -39.97 2.45
CA LEU A 458 -9.48 -39.26 1.25
C LEU A 458 -9.33 -37.73 1.41
N ARG A 459 -9.48 -37.24 2.65
CA ARG A 459 -9.27 -35.85 3.09
C ARG A 459 -7.89 -35.29 2.70
N LYS A 460 -6.84 -36.13 2.75
CA LYS A 460 -5.45 -35.69 2.47
C LYS A 460 -5.14 -35.52 0.98
N LYS A 461 -5.84 -36.26 0.12
CA LYS A 461 -5.68 -36.20 -1.35
C LYS A 461 -6.56 -35.09 -1.98
N LEU A 462 -7.68 -34.77 -1.34
CA LEU A 462 -8.61 -33.74 -1.82
C LEU A 462 -8.09 -32.31 -1.60
N LEU A 463 -7.35 -32.09 -0.51
CA LEU A 463 -6.87 -30.77 -0.06
C LEU A 463 -5.51 -30.32 -0.64
N GLU A 464 -5.09 -30.84 -1.79
CA GLU A 464 -3.76 -30.54 -2.38
C GLU A 464 -3.59 -29.10 -2.90
N HIS A 465 -4.66 -28.30 -3.00
CA HIS A 465 -4.66 -26.99 -3.68
C HIS A 465 -5.02 -25.82 -2.75
N GLY A 466 -4.37 -25.74 -1.59
CA GLY A 466 -4.62 -24.68 -0.60
C GLY A 466 -4.35 -23.26 -1.13
N GLU A 467 -3.41 -23.08 -2.06
CA GLU A 467 -3.04 -21.76 -2.58
C GLU A 467 -4.19 -21.04 -3.31
N LEU A 468 -5.05 -21.78 -4.02
CA LEU A 468 -6.18 -21.21 -4.75
C LEU A 468 -7.29 -20.75 -3.79
N ALA A 469 -7.51 -21.50 -2.71
CA ALA A 469 -8.43 -21.11 -1.65
C ALA A 469 -7.94 -19.85 -0.94
N PHE A 470 -6.62 -19.74 -0.67
CA PHE A 470 -6.02 -18.54 -0.10
C PHE A 470 -6.30 -17.30 -0.95
N HIS A 471 -5.98 -17.34 -2.25
CA HIS A 471 -6.18 -16.18 -3.11
C HIS A 471 -7.64 -15.79 -3.30
N THR A 472 -8.55 -16.76 -3.23
CA THR A 472 -9.99 -16.51 -3.27
C THR A 472 -10.48 -15.80 -2.00
N LEU A 473 -10.09 -16.30 -0.82
CA LEU A 473 -10.42 -15.65 0.45
C LEU A 473 -9.82 -14.23 0.54
N GLN A 474 -8.57 -14.09 0.08
CA GLN A 474 -7.89 -12.79 0.04
C GLN A 474 -8.58 -11.82 -0.93
N LEU A 475 -9.04 -12.30 -2.09
CA LEU A 475 -9.80 -11.48 -3.05
C LEU A 475 -11.12 -11.00 -2.46
N LEU A 476 -11.84 -11.85 -1.72
CA LEU A 476 -13.06 -11.46 -1.02
C LEU A 476 -12.78 -10.39 0.04
N ALA A 477 -11.70 -10.55 0.82
CA ALA A 477 -11.30 -9.56 1.81
C ALA A 477 -10.94 -8.20 1.18
N PHE A 478 -10.16 -8.20 0.09
CA PHE A 478 -9.84 -6.96 -0.65
C PHE A 478 -11.07 -6.34 -1.33
N THR A 479 -12.02 -7.15 -1.78
CA THR A 479 -13.29 -6.64 -2.34
C THR A 479 -14.11 -5.94 -1.27
N ALA A 480 -14.25 -6.56 -0.08
CA ALA A 480 -14.95 -5.95 1.03
C ALA A 480 -14.30 -4.62 1.46
N LEU A 481 -12.97 -4.60 1.60
CA LEU A 481 -12.23 -3.38 1.92
C LEU A 481 -12.39 -2.28 0.86
N ALA A 482 -12.30 -2.63 -0.43
CA ALA A 482 -12.42 -1.67 -1.51
C ALA A 482 -13.85 -1.11 -1.67
N ILE A 483 -14.87 -1.91 -1.34
CA ILE A 483 -16.27 -1.43 -1.31
C ILE A 483 -16.43 -0.39 -0.20
N LEU A 484 -15.85 -0.64 0.98
CA LEU A 484 -15.92 0.26 2.12
C LEU A 484 -15.13 1.56 1.92
N ILE A 485 -13.97 1.50 1.26
CA ILE A 485 -13.06 2.63 1.07
C ILE A 485 -12.46 2.60 -0.35
N MET A 486 -12.80 3.60 -1.16
CA MET A 486 -12.34 3.75 -2.55
C MET A 486 -10.82 3.65 -2.70
N ARG A 487 -10.06 4.32 -1.84
CA ARG A 487 -8.58 4.29 -1.86
C ARG A 487 -8.02 2.86 -1.76
N LEU A 488 -8.72 1.92 -1.10
CA LEU A 488 -8.25 0.53 -0.95
C LEU A 488 -8.43 -0.34 -2.21
N LYS A 489 -9.05 0.18 -3.28
CA LYS A 489 -9.10 -0.52 -4.59
C LYS A 489 -7.71 -0.79 -5.18
N LEU A 490 -6.68 -0.05 -4.75
CA LEU A 490 -5.28 -0.27 -5.10
C LEU A 490 -4.78 -1.69 -4.76
N PHE A 491 -5.39 -2.36 -3.76
CA PHE A 491 -5.10 -3.76 -3.45
C PHE A 491 -5.93 -4.75 -4.26
N LEU A 492 -7.19 -4.38 -4.55
CA LEU A 492 -8.14 -5.22 -5.27
C LEU A 492 -7.72 -5.40 -6.73
N THR A 493 -7.50 -4.31 -7.48
CA THR A 493 -7.27 -4.36 -8.93
C THR A 493 -6.05 -5.21 -9.31
N PRO A 494 -4.87 -5.04 -8.69
CA PRO A 494 -3.72 -5.84 -9.09
C PRO A 494 -3.85 -7.30 -8.64
N HIS A 495 -4.54 -7.58 -7.52
CA HIS A 495 -4.83 -8.96 -7.12
C HIS A 495 -5.81 -9.64 -8.08
N MET A 496 -6.80 -8.90 -8.62
CA MET A 496 -7.63 -9.37 -9.74
C MET A 496 -6.78 -9.68 -10.98
N CYS A 497 -5.78 -8.86 -11.31
CA CYS A 497 -4.86 -9.10 -12.44
C CYS A 497 -4.03 -10.38 -12.24
N VAL A 498 -3.58 -10.66 -11.01
CA VAL A 498 -2.90 -11.93 -10.67
C VAL A 498 -3.87 -13.10 -10.79
N MET A 499 -5.11 -12.96 -10.30
CA MET A 499 -6.14 -14.00 -10.42
C MET A 499 -6.52 -14.27 -11.89
N ALA A 500 -6.50 -13.27 -12.76
CA ALA A 500 -6.75 -13.44 -14.18
C ALA A 500 -5.74 -14.39 -14.86
N SER A 501 -4.50 -14.50 -14.35
CA SER A 501 -3.51 -15.46 -14.86
C SER A 501 -3.99 -16.91 -14.80
N LEU A 502 -4.90 -17.23 -13.88
CA LEU A 502 -5.42 -18.58 -13.68
C LEU A 502 -6.27 -19.07 -14.85
N ILE A 503 -6.65 -18.19 -15.79
CA ILE A 503 -7.27 -18.62 -17.06
C ILE A 503 -6.32 -19.56 -17.83
N CYS A 504 -5.01 -19.33 -17.75
CA CYS A 504 -3.99 -20.20 -18.34
C CYS A 504 -3.67 -21.45 -17.51
N SER A 505 -4.30 -21.61 -16.35
CA SER A 505 -4.01 -22.73 -15.45
C SER A 505 -4.58 -24.04 -15.99
N ARG A 506 -3.68 -24.93 -16.43
CA ARG A 506 -4.04 -26.31 -16.79
C ARG A 506 -4.66 -27.10 -15.62
N ARG A 507 -4.49 -26.64 -14.39
CA ARG A 507 -5.07 -27.30 -13.19
C ARG A 507 -6.58 -27.06 -13.06
N LEU A 508 -7.03 -25.86 -13.42
CA LEU A 508 -8.45 -25.50 -13.38
C LEU A 508 -9.16 -25.90 -14.66
N PHE A 509 -8.54 -25.64 -15.81
CA PHE A 509 -9.16 -25.83 -17.12
C PHE A 509 -8.66 -27.07 -17.89
N GLY A 510 -7.93 -27.98 -17.24
CA GLY A 510 -7.29 -29.13 -17.90
C GLY A 510 -8.23 -30.14 -18.59
N TRP A 511 -9.54 -30.09 -18.30
CA TRP A 511 -10.56 -30.81 -19.06
C TRP A 511 -10.92 -30.10 -20.38
N LEU A 512 -10.98 -28.76 -20.38
CA LEU A 512 -11.23 -27.95 -21.57
C LEU A 512 -10.04 -27.95 -22.54
N PHE A 513 -8.80 -27.89 -22.02
CA PHE A 513 -7.59 -27.99 -22.82
C PHE A 513 -7.47 -29.31 -23.61
N ARG A 514 -8.15 -30.38 -23.17
CA ARG A 514 -8.18 -31.67 -23.88
C ARG A 514 -9.23 -31.73 -24.99
N ARG A 515 -10.23 -30.85 -24.95
CA ARG A 515 -11.40 -30.88 -25.86
C ARG A 515 -11.33 -29.82 -26.95
N VAL A 516 -10.71 -28.68 -26.66
CA VAL A 516 -10.56 -27.53 -27.55
C VAL A 516 -9.13 -27.01 -27.45
N ARG A 517 -8.59 -26.43 -28.53
CA ARG A 517 -7.35 -25.62 -28.47
C ARG A 517 -7.63 -24.35 -27.66
N PHE A 518 -7.59 -24.48 -26.33
CA PHE A 518 -7.93 -23.42 -25.38
C PHE A 518 -7.00 -22.20 -25.50
N GLU A 519 -5.83 -22.36 -26.10
CA GLU A 519 -4.94 -21.26 -26.51
C GLU A 519 -5.64 -20.25 -27.43
N ASN A 520 -6.46 -20.72 -28.39
CA ASN A 520 -7.24 -19.85 -29.26
C ASN A 520 -8.34 -19.08 -28.49
N VAL A 521 -8.90 -19.70 -27.46
CA VAL A 521 -9.91 -19.05 -26.59
C VAL A 521 -9.25 -17.96 -25.75
N ILE A 522 -8.07 -18.23 -25.18
CA ILE A 522 -7.29 -17.23 -24.44
C ILE A 522 -6.92 -16.06 -25.36
N PHE A 523 -6.47 -16.35 -26.59
CA PHE A 523 -6.15 -15.32 -27.58
C PHE A 523 -7.38 -14.48 -27.96
N GLY A 524 -8.55 -15.11 -28.14
CA GLY A 524 -9.81 -14.41 -28.40
C GLY A 524 -10.20 -13.48 -27.25
N ILE A 525 -10.12 -13.95 -26.01
CA ILE A 525 -10.38 -13.12 -24.82
C ILE A 525 -9.40 -11.95 -24.75
N LEU A 526 -8.10 -12.21 -24.94
CA LEU A 526 -7.08 -11.18 -24.92
C LEU A 526 -7.29 -10.12 -26.01
N THR A 527 -7.74 -10.53 -27.19
CA THR A 527 -8.06 -9.63 -28.30
C THR A 527 -9.18 -8.67 -27.89
N VAL A 528 -10.28 -9.17 -27.30
CA VAL A 528 -11.37 -8.31 -26.85
C VAL A 528 -10.94 -7.40 -25.70
N MET A 529 -10.14 -7.91 -24.74
CA MET A 529 -9.56 -7.10 -23.67
C MET A 529 -8.72 -5.94 -24.21
N SER A 530 -7.96 -6.20 -25.28
CA SER A 530 -7.04 -5.22 -25.88
C SER A 530 -7.75 -4.05 -26.53
N ILE A 531 -8.99 -4.20 -27.01
CA ILE A 531 -9.75 -3.10 -27.65
C ILE A 531 -9.97 -1.96 -26.64
N GLN A 532 -10.62 -2.27 -25.51
CA GLN A 532 -10.84 -1.27 -24.47
C GLN A 532 -9.54 -0.93 -23.73
N GLY A 533 -8.65 -1.91 -23.54
CA GLY A 533 -7.37 -1.71 -22.88
C GLY A 533 -6.47 -0.70 -23.62
N TYR A 534 -6.42 -0.79 -24.94
CA TYR A 534 -5.71 0.16 -25.78
C TYR A 534 -6.34 1.55 -25.73
N ALA A 535 -7.68 1.65 -25.80
CA ALA A 535 -8.37 2.93 -25.66
C ALA A 535 -8.04 3.62 -24.32
N ASN A 536 -7.97 2.85 -23.22
CA ASN A 536 -7.58 3.39 -21.91
C ASN A 536 -6.13 3.90 -21.91
N LEU A 537 -5.19 3.12 -22.44
CA LEU A 537 -3.77 3.51 -22.51
C LEU A 537 -3.57 4.73 -23.42
N HIS A 538 -4.23 4.75 -24.57
CA HIS A 538 -4.18 5.88 -25.49
C HIS A 538 -4.70 7.16 -24.83
N ASN A 539 -5.84 7.08 -24.14
CA ASN A 539 -6.38 8.21 -23.38
C ASN A 539 -5.42 8.71 -22.29
N GLN A 540 -4.64 7.81 -21.66
CA GLN A 540 -3.64 8.21 -20.66
C GLN A 540 -2.42 8.87 -21.30
N TRP A 541 -1.95 8.35 -22.44
CA TRP A 541 -0.82 8.93 -23.18
C TRP A 541 -1.16 10.26 -23.83
N SER A 542 -2.43 10.48 -24.20
CA SER A 542 -2.89 11.73 -24.83
C SER A 542 -3.09 12.87 -23.84
N ILE A 543 -3.00 12.62 -22.52
CA ILE A 543 -3.02 13.71 -21.53
C ILE A 543 -1.73 14.50 -21.73
N ILE A 544 -1.87 15.80 -22.03
CA ILE A 544 -0.76 16.74 -22.07
C ILE A 544 -1.17 17.86 -21.12
N GLY A 545 -0.57 17.87 -19.94
CA GLY A 545 -0.83 18.83 -18.87
C GLY A 545 0.44 19.60 -18.52
N GLU A 546 0.24 20.80 -17.99
CA GLU A 546 1.31 21.66 -17.48
C GLU A 546 0.94 22.09 -16.06
N PHE A 547 1.88 21.93 -15.12
CA PHE A 547 1.65 22.39 -13.76
C PHE A 547 1.83 23.91 -13.67
N ASN A 548 0.76 24.61 -13.30
CA ASN A 548 0.81 26.04 -12.98
C ASN A 548 0.01 26.33 -11.70
N ASN A 549 0.65 27.02 -10.75
CA ASN A 549 -0.01 27.50 -9.54
C ASN A 549 0.60 28.84 -9.07
N LEU A 550 0.47 29.87 -9.92
CA LEU A 550 0.98 31.22 -9.63
C LEU A 550 0.53 31.77 -8.26
N PRO A 551 -0.74 31.65 -7.81
CA PRO A 551 -1.15 32.16 -6.51
C PRO A 551 -0.40 31.53 -5.32
N GLN A 552 -0.04 30.25 -5.43
CA GLN A 552 0.76 29.59 -4.39
C GLN A 552 2.23 30.01 -4.48
N GLU A 553 2.76 30.23 -5.69
CA GLU A 553 4.13 30.72 -5.89
C GLU A 553 4.33 32.09 -5.23
N GLU A 554 3.42 33.03 -5.49
CA GLU A 554 3.43 34.38 -4.90
C GLU A 554 3.39 34.32 -3.37
N LEU A 555 2.52 33.47 -2.81
CA LEU A 555 2.43 33.27 -1.36
C LEU A 555 3.77 32.79 -0.79
N LEU A 556 4.38 31.77 -1.38
CA LEU A 556 5.62 31.19 -0.87
C LEU A 556 6.80 32.14 -1.02
N GLN A 557 6.87 32.89 -2.13
CA GLN A 557 7.86 33.94 -2.31
C GLN A 557 7.68 35.05 -1.26
N TRP A 558 6.45 35.53 -1.05
CA TRP A 558 6.17 36.54 -0.03
C TRP A 558 6.57 36.07 1.38
N ILE A 559 6.22 34.83 1.77
CA ILE A 559 6.63 34.26 3.06
C ILE A 559 8.16 34.28 3.17
N LYS A 560 8.87 33.84 2.13
CA LYS A 560 10.33 33.75 2.13
C LYS A 560 11.04 35.11 2.24
N TYR A 561 10.52 36.15 1.60
CA TYR A 561 11.18 37.46 1.52
C TYR A 561 10.67 38.49 2.54
N ASN A 562 9.42 38.38 2.98
CA ASN A 562 8.77 39.41 3.80
C ASN A 562 8.52 38.98 5.25
N THR A 563 8.87 37.74 5.63
CA THR A 563 8.70 37.26 7.01
C THR A 563 10.01 36.77 7.61
N THR A 564 10.06 36.71 8.95
CA THR A 564 11.25 36.26 9.66
C THR A 564 11.31 34.72 9.66
N PRO A 565 12.49 34.09 9.55
CA PRO A 565 12.60 32.62 9.51
C PRO A 565 11.99 31.87 10.69
N GLY A 566 11.86 32.53 11.85
CA GLY A 566 11.22 31.97 13.04
C GLY A 566 9.71 32.19 13.14
N ALA A 567 9.08 32.84 12.14
CA ALA A 567 7.65 33.12 12.14
C ALA A 567 6.84 31.82 11.95
N VAL A 568 5.83 31.66 12.80
CA VAL A 568 5.01 30.45 12.85
C VAL A 568 3.74 30.61 12.02
N PHE A 569 3.50 29.65 11.14
CA PHE A 569 2.35 29.63 10.25
C PHE A 569 1.32 28.56 10.63
N ALA A 570 0.04 28.88 10.44
CA ALA A 570 -1.08 27.94 10.52
C ALA A 570 -2.04 28.16 9.35
N GLY A 571 -2.70 27.10 8.89
CA GLY A 571 -3.66 27.21 7.79
C GLY A 571 -4.18 25.85 7.36
N ALA A 572 -4.69 25.73 6.12
CA ALA A 572 -5.09 24.42 5.62
C ALA A 572 -3.87 23.48 5.53
N MET A 573 -4.08 22.22 5.89
CA MET A 573 -3.01 21.21 5.93
C MET A 573 -2.19 21.11 4.62
N PRO A 574 -2.81 21.11 3.40
CA PRO A 574 -2.06 21.03 2.15
C PRO A 574 -1.07 22.19 1.98
N THR A 575 -1.50 23.40 2.31
CA THR A 575 -0.72 24.62 2.17
C THR A 575 0.41 24.68 3.18
N MET A 576 0.18 24.24 4.42
CA MET A 576 1.23 24.17 5.44
C MET A 576 2.38 23.22 5.04
N ALA A 577 2.07 22.11 4.36
CA ALA A 577 3.12 21.23 3.82
C ALA A 577 4.00 21.94 2.77
N SER A 578 3.40 22.73 1.88
CA SER A 578 4.13 23.52 0.88
C SER A 578 4.94 24.66 1.51
N VAL A 579 4.39 25.34 2.53
CA VAL A 579 5.10 26.38 3.29
C VAL A 579 6.35 25.79 3.94
N LYS A 580 6.21 24.67 4.66
CA LYS A 580 7.35 23.99 5.29
C LYS A 580 8.41 23.57 4.26
N LEU A 581 8.00 22.93 3.16
CA LEU A 581 8.91 22.44 2.13
C LEU A 581 9.73 23.56 1.47
N SER A 582 9.05 24.64 1.07
CA SER A 582 9.64 25.65 0.18
C SER A 582 10.32 26.79 0.93
N THR A 583 9.90 27.03 2.19
CA THR A 583 10.35 28.19 2.97
C THR A 583 11.04 27.81 4.29
N LEU A 584 10.94 26.55 4.73
CA LEU A 584 11.48 26.05 6.00
C LEU A 584 10.96 26.79 7.27
N HIS A 585 9.83 27.49 7.16
CA HIS A 585 9.20 28.12 8.31
C HIS A 585 8.51 27.09 9.23
N PRO A 586 8.47 27.33 10.54
CA PRO A 586 7.68 26.53 11.48
C PRO A 586 6.18 26.54 11.14
N ILE A 587 5.55 25.36 11.20
CA ILE A 587 4.12 25.16 11.00
C ILE A 587 3.48 24.51 12.24
N VAL A 588 2.20 24.83 12.47
CA VAL A 588 1.45 24.34 13.64
C VAL A 588 0.68 23.06 13.36
N ASN A 589 0.25 22.88 12.11
CA ASN A 589 -0.57 21.75 11.66
C ASN A 589 -0.15 21.28 10.26
N HIS A 590 -0.41 20.01 9.94
CA HIS A 590 0.02 19.39 8.69
C HIS A 590 -0.89 18.21 8.28
N PRO A 591 -0.76 17.66 7.04
CA PRO A 591 -1.67 16.65 6.50
C PRO A 591 -1.72 15.29 7.23
N LEU A 592 -0.73 14.99 8.08
CA LEU A 592 -0.65 13.70 8.77
C LEU A 592 -1.41 13.76 10.10
N TYR A 593 -2.73 13.88 9.98
CA TYR A 593 -3.72 14.14 11.03
C TYR A 593 -4.18 12.88 11.78
N GLU A 594 -3.25 12.12 12.38
CA GLU A 594 -3.58 10.85 13.04
C GLU A 594 -3.41 10.87 14.56
N ASP A 595 -2.60 11.79 15.06
CA ASP A 595 -2.31 11.95 16.47
C ASP A 595 -3.32 12.85 17.18
N ALA A 596 -3.74 12.48 18.39
CA ALA A 596 -4.78 13.21 19.12
C ALA A 596 -4.42 14.67 19.42
N ASP A 597 -3.16 14.97 19.76
CA ASP A 597 -2.75 16.34 20.08
C ASP A 597 -2.72 17.20 18.82
N LEU A 598 -2.21 16.66 17.71
CA LEU A 598 -2.27 17.31 16.41
C LEU A 598 -3.72 17.52 15.95
N ARG A 599 -4.62 16.59 16.31
CA ARG A 599 -6.05 16.72 16.01
C ARG A 599 -6.66 17.93 16.69
N ALA A 600 -6.46 18.04 18.01
CA ALA A 600 -6.90 19.19 18.79
C ALA A 600 -6.35 20.51 18.24
N ARG A 601 -5.06 20.54 17.88
CA ARG A 601 -4.41 21.73 17.32
C ARG A 601 -4.98 22.13 15.97
N THR A 602 -5.17 21.17 15.06
CA THR A 602 -5.71 21.52 13.74
C THR A 602 -7.18 21.93 13.83
N LYS A 603 -7.96 21.35 14.75
CA LYS A 603 -9.32 21.80 15.04
C LYS A 603 -9.34 23.27 15.47
N ILE A 604 -8.39 23.71 16.29
CA ILE A 604 -8.22 25.14 16.61
C ILE A 604 -7.93 25.95 15.34
N VAL A 605 -6.99 25.52 14.50
CA VAL A 605 -6.67 26.24 13.24
C VAL A 605 -7.88 26.34 12.32
N TYR A 606 -8.65 25.27 12.19
CA TYR A 606 -9.81 25.19 11.31
C TYR A 606 -11.04 25.92 11.88
N SER A 607 -11.00 26.35 13.15
CA SER A 607 -12.06 27.18 13.75
C SER A 607 -12.16 28.56 13.10
N THR A 608 -11.15 28.97 12.33
CA THR A 608 -11.21 30.14 11.43
C THR A 608 -12.34 30.05 10.39
N TYR A 609 -12.73 28.84 10.00
CA TYR A 609 -13.85 28.57 9.08
C TYR A 609 -15.19 28.31 9.79
N SER A 610 -15.23 28.45 11.12
CA SER A 610 -16.44 28.26 11.93
C SER A 610 -17.29 29.54 12.02
N ARG A 611 -18.27 29.56 12.95
CA ARG A 611 -19.07 30.74 13.33
C ARG A 611 -18.69 31.32 14.69
N LYS A 612 -17.53 30.94 15.24
CA LYS A 612 -17.00 31.48 16.49
C LYS A 612 -16.61 32.94 16.34
N SER A 613 -16.51 33.65 17.47
CA SER A 613 -16.07 35.04 17.46
C SER A 613 -14.60 35.17 17.05
N ALA A 614 -14.26 36.24 16.32
CA ALA A 614 -12.88 36.50 15.91
C ALA A 614 -11.92 36.60 17.10
N LYS A 615 -12.40 37.13 18.23
CA LYS A 615 -11.65 37.25 19.49
C LYS A 615 -11.24 35.87 20.02
N GLU A 616 -12.20 34.95 20.13
CA GLU A 616 -11.97 33.59 20.65
C GLU A 616 -10.97 32.83 19.79
N VAL A 617 -11.13 32.88 18.46
CA VAL A 617 -10.22 32.20 17.53
C VAL A 617 -8.81 32.80 17.59
N ARG A 618 -8.69 34.13 17.69
CA ARG A 618 -7.42 34.82 17.86
C ARG A 618 -6.72 34.40 19.16
N ASP A 619 -7.44 34.37 20.28
CA ASP A 619 -6.88 33.96 21.58
C ASP A 619 -6.34 32.51 21.51
N LYS A 620 -7.09 31.61 20.86
CA LYS A 620 -6.68 30.21 20.66
C LYS A 620 -5.49 30.04 19.71
N LEU A 621 -5.38 30.87 18.67
CA LEU A 621 -4.21 30.86 17.79
C LEU A 621 -2.96 31.38 18.51
N LEU A 622 -3.10 32.36 19.40
CA LEU A 622 -2.01 32.85 20.24
C LEU A 622 -1.54 31.79 21.25
N GLU A 623 -2.45 30.99 21.83
CA GLU A 623 -2.08 29.83 22.68
C GLU A 623 -1.16 28.85 21.94
N LEU A 624 -1.37 28.69 20.62
CA LEU A 624 -0.54 27.86 19.74
C LEU A 624 0.71 28.59 19.18
N HIS A 625 0.97 29.81 19.64
CA HIS A 625 2.11 30.63 19.21
C HIS A 625 2.11 30.95 17.70
N VAL A 626 0.93 31.02 17.08
CA VAL A 626 0.79 31.35 15.65
C VAL A 626 1.03 32.84 15.43
N ASN A 627 1.90 33.19 14.48
CA ASN A 627 2.10 34.59 14.07
C ASN A 627 1.25 34.94 12.85
N TYR A 628 1.15 34.01 11.89
CA TYR A 628 0.43 34.19 10.63
C TYR A 628 -0.54 33.04 10.37
N CYS A 629 -1.79 33.38 10.08
CA CYS A 629 -2.81 32.43 9.64
C CYS A 629 -3.07 32.59 8.14
N VAL A 630 -2.86 31.53 7.37
CA VAL A 630 -3.13 31.48 5.93
C VAL A 630 -4.56 30.99 5.71
N LEU A 631 -5.40 31.88 5.21
CA LEU A 631 -6.79 31.62 4.90
C LEU A 631 -6.93 31.36 3.39
N GLU A 632 -7.60 30.26 3.04
CA GLU A 632 -7.93 29.93 1.64
C GLU A 632 -9.39 30.32 1.38
N GLU A 633 -9.61 31.28 0.47
CA GLU A 633 -10.95 31.83 0.23
C GLU A 633 -11.94 30.76 -0.26
N ALA A 634 -11.45 29.75 -0.98
CA ALA A 634 -12.24 28.61 -1.45
C ALA A 634 -12.93 27.85 -0.30
N TRP A 635 -12.24 27.60 0.82
CA TRP A 635 -12.80 26.81 1.92
C TRP A 635 -13.94 27.51 2.67
N CYS A 636 -14.10 28.81 2.45
CA CYS A 636 -15.14 29.62 3.08
C CYS A 636 -16.49 29.54 2.36
N VAL A 637 -16.48 29.12 1.09
CA VAL A 637 -17.67 29.13 0.22
C VAL A 637 -17.92 27.75 -0.40
N VAL A 638 -16.87 26.98 -0.69
CA VAL A 638 -16.97 25.73 -1.44
C VAL A 638 -17.76 24.68 -0.65
N ARG A 639 -18.76 24.12 -1.34
CA ARG A 639 -19.57 23.00 -0.88
C ARG A 639 -19.40 21.85 -1.87
N THR A 640 -18.72 20.79 -1.46
CA THR A 640 -18.48 19.60 -2.29
C THR A 640 -19.72 18.69 -2.33
N LYS A 641 -20.35 18.47 -1.18
CA LYS A 641 -21.58 17.70 -0.98
C LYS A 641 -22.45 18.38 0.08
N PRO A 642 -23.77 18.11 0.12
CA PRO A 642 -24.62 18.56 1.22
C PRO A 642 -24.09 18.04 2.57
N GLY A 643 -23.86 18.92 3.54
CA GLY A 643 -23.31 18.57 4.85
C GLY A 643 -21.78 18.45 4.89
N CYS A 644 -21.07 18.80 3.82
CA CYS A 644 -19.61 18.66 3.70
C CYS A 644 -18.87 19.97 3.40
N SER A 645 -19.54 21.13 3.47
CA SER A 645 -18.80 22.39 3.59
C SER A 645 -18.17 22.51 4.97
N MET A 646 -17.04 23.20 5.07
CA MET A 646 -16.35 23.38 6.35
C MET A 646 -17.25 24.03 7.41
N LEU A 647 -18.10 24.96 6.98
CA LEU A 647 -19.10 25.61 7.81
C LEU A 647 -20.16 24.63 8.33
N GLU A 648 -20.73 23.77 7.48
CA GLU A 648 -21.71 22.75 7.90
C GLU A 648 -21.10 21.75 8.88
N ILE A 649 -19.83 21.36 8.70
CA ILE A 649 -19.12 20.47 9.62
C ILE A 649 -18.99 21.13 11.01
N TRP A 650 -18.68 22.42 11.04
CA TRP A 650 -18.64 23.20 12.29
C TRP A 650 -20.02 23.43 12.92
N ASP A 651 -21.08 23.58 12.12
CA ASP A 651 -22.45 23.74 12.62
C ASP A 651 -22.96 22.47 13.33
N VAL A 652 -22.45 21.28 12.96
CA VAL A 652 -22.70 20.01 13.68
C VAL A 652 -21.89 19.92 14.99
N GLU A 653 -20.63 20.34 14.95
CA GLU A 653 -19.72 20.27 16.09
C GLU A 653 -20.03 21.31 17.18
N ASP A 654 -20.45 22.51 16.77
CA ASP A 654 -20.75 23.65 17.65
C ASP A 654 -22.10 24.29 17.30
N PRO A 655 -23.22 23.61 17.60
CA PRO A 655 -24.55 24.10 17.27
C PRO A 655 -24.92 25.39 18.01
N SER A 656 -24.22 25.72 19.10
CA SER A 656 -24.46 26.92 19.88
C SER A 656 -24.18 28.20 19.09
N ASN A 657 -23.21 28.14 18.18
CA ASN A 657 -22.78 29.26 17.34
C ASN A 657 -23.44 29.27 15.95
N ALA A 658 -24.34 28.32 15.64
CA ALA A 658 -24.96 28.18 14.32
C ALA A 658 -25.70 29.43 13.82
N ALA A 659 -26.19 30.27 14.74
CA ALA A 659 -26.89 31.52 14.44
C ALA A 659 -25.96 32.70 14.08
N ASN A 660 -24.66 32.61 14.39
CA ASN A 660 -23.70 33.68 14.15
C ASN A 660 -23.28 33.75 12.67
N PRO A 661 -22.84 34.92 12.17
CA PRO A 661 -22.28 35.02 10.83
C PRO A 661 -20.99 34.16 10.71
N PRO A 662 -20.72 33.58 9.52
CA PRO A 662 -19.49 32.80 9.30
C PRO A 662 -18.24 33.65 9.51
N LEU A 663 -17.33 33.21 10.38
CA LEU A 663 -16.14 33.97 10.75
C LEU A 663 -15.26 34.27 9.53
N CYS A 664 -15.02 33.27 8.67
CA CYS A 664 -14.23 33.51 7.47
C CYS A 664 -14.81 34.65 6.62
N SER A 665 -16.15 34.72 6.44
CA SER A 665 -16.77 35.80 5.66
C SER A 665 -16.58 37.19 6.30
N VAL A 666 -16.50 37.24 7.63
CA VAL A 666 -16.20 38.47 8.38
C VAL A 666 -14.73 38.85 8.15
N LEU A 667 -13.80 37.91 8.31
CA LEU A 667 -12.36 38.13 8.11
C LEU A 667 -12.00 38.54 6.67
N LEU A 668 -12.77 38.06 5.68
CA LEU A 668 -12.60 38.47 4.29
C LEU A 668 -13.10 39.90 4.00
N LYS A 669 -14.00 40.44 4.82
CA LYS A 669 -14.49 41.82 4.70
C LYS A 669 -13.64 42.79 5.52
N ASP A 670 -13.52 42.53 6.82
CA ASP A 670 -12.66 43.27 7.73
C ASP A 670 -12.18 42.35 8.86
N ALA A 671 -10.86 42.20 8.95
CA ALA A 671 -10.22 41.31 9.91
C ALA A 671 -9.90 42.01 11.26
N ARG A 672 -10.01 43.34 11.31
CA ARG A 672 -9.66 44.15 12.49
C ARG A 672 -10.70 44.04 13.60
N PRO A 673 -10.33 44.27 14.88
CA PRO A 673 -8.98 44.59 15.37
C PRO A 673 -8.11 43.35 15.66
N TYR A 674 -8.67 42.14 15.58
CA TYR A 674 -8.02 40.91 16.04
C TYR A 674 -6.98 40.35 15.07
N PHE A 675 -7.17 40.62 13.78
CA PHE A 675 -6.26 40.20 12.73
C PHE A 675 -5.92 41.38 11.82
N THR A 676 -4.75 41.31 11.19
CA THR A 676 -4.32 42.28 10.18
C THR A 676 -3.97 41.55 8.89
N THR A 677 -4.65 41.85 7.79
CA THR A 677 -4.27 41.32 6.46
C THR A 677 -2.93 41.90 6.05
N VAL A 678 -1.94 41.04 5.80
CA VAL A 678 -0.57 41.41 5.41
C VAL A 678 -0.19 40.96 4.00
N PHE A 679 -0.93 39.99 3.45
CA PHE A 679 -0.82 39.54 2.06
C PHE A 679 -2.18 39.08 1.56
N GLN A 680 -2.46 39.32 0.28
CA GLN A 680 -3.67 38.86 -0.37
C GLN A 680 -3.40 38.65 -1.87
N ASN A 681 -3.85 37.53 -2.41
CA ASN A 681 -3.99 37.31 -3.85
C ASN A 681 -5.33 36.62 -4.17
N SER A 682 -5.46 36.04 -5.36
CA SER A 682 -6.72 35.46 -5.86
C SER A 682 -7.21 34.23 -5.09
N VAL A 683 -6.35 33.57 -4.30
CA VAL A 683 -6.69 32.33 -3.57
C VAL A 683 -6.41 32.44 -2.08
N TYR A 684 -5.30 33.10 -1.72
CA TYR A 684 -4.76 33.10 -0.36
C TYR A 684 -4.83 34.49 0.25
N ARG A 685 -5.15 34.53 1.55
CA ARG A 685 -5.03 35.71 2.39
C ARG A 685 -4.25 35.38 3.65
N VAL A 686 -3.18 36.12 3.91
CA VAL A 686 -2.37 35.95 5.13
C VAL A 686 -2.79 36.99 6.16
N LEU A 687 -3.25 36.49 7.30
CA LEU A 687 -3.67 37.26 8.44
C LEU A 687 -2.59 37.21 9.51
N LYS A 688 -2.03 38.35 9.89
CA LYS A 688 -1.22 38.48 11.10
C LYS A 688 -2.13 38.45 12.32
N VAL A 689 -1.79 37.61 13.29
CA VAL A 689 -2.52 37.48 14.56
C VAL A 689 -2.03 38.59 15.50
N ASN A 690 -2.94 39.47 15.96
CA ASN A 690 -2.60 40.67 16.73
C ASN A 690 -2.62 40.45 18.25
#